data_AF-A0A510IS08-F1
#
_entry.id   AF-A0A510IS08-F1
#
_cell.length_a   1.000
_cell.length_b   1.000
_cell.length_c   1.000
_cell.angle_alpha   90.00
_cell.angle_beta   90.00
_cell.angle_gamma   90.00
#
_symmetry.space_group_name_H-M   'P 1'
#
loop_
_entity.id
_entity.type
_entity.pdbx_description
1 polymer ?
#
loop_
_entity_poly.entity_id
_entity_poly.type
_entity_poly.pdbx_seq_one_letter_code
_entity_poly.pdbx_strand_id
1 'polypeptide(L)'
;MKSLRAIPLLLLVAACSGGGSSSGGGEQAEDPVVVDYPIAFVRRQLNKDDEDVLEKDDIYQPQDFFPGAELILKDRATASSTETIISADIFTGDYDVKDLNTSADGKRLVFAMRAPEIEDVDDDEQPSWNIWLYDLETVELKRVIESDLIAEEGQDVAPAFLPDGRIVFSSSRQRRARALLLDDNKPQFSALTDDQDEPAFVLHVMEADGSDIRQISFNQSHDLNPTVLNNGRILFNRWDNAAGVDRLSLYTIKPDGSDLSFHYGYHSQETGTENSVAAFFRPREMPDGRLLVNLRSPAGSSYGGDLVAIDGINYSEAYSEAGSEGELVGQSTISFDEVTTDGTLSPHGTFAAAWPFYDGTSRMLVSWSECRIVEEETELLRPCPETLDEEEEPVLADPHYGLWIYDYEAGTQLPLVVAEEGEMISEGVTLEPRTEPTYIPDPIAGVDVDGDLVQESVGILDIRSVYDFDGEDIAGIETLADPSATSAGERPARFLRIIKAVAIPDDDILDFDGSAFGRNRRQGMREILGYTPIQPDGSVRVKVPADVPLAISVVDAEGKRIFEQHNNWLQLRPGEVRNCNGCHTSESEVAHGRVDMELESSWAGAPTSAAPFANTEPALLAEMGETMAQLLARLVGEAGLNGDLQFSDIWTDPAVRAKDADISLAYADLLTSPPTPLTCLDNWNGGCRSVIHYEQHIQPIWELSRQVMDNAGTVISDNTCIACHSPVDAAGATRVPAAQLDLTASASTVNDAWFTSYAELLADSPVLDLVDGILTPRLRQEIDNQGNPVFETDEEGNLLLDVNGDPIPVMVVVSTSALLAETALESSFFPVFSSGGAHAGYLQPAELRLVAEWLDIGAQYYNDPFAAPAD
;
A
#
# COMPACT_ATOMS: atom_id res chain seq x y z
N MET A 1 28.29 -86.65 -46.34
CA MET A 1 28.99 -85.49 -45.74
C MET A 1 27.95 -84.40 -45.53
N LYS A 2 27.40 -84.35 -44.33
CA LYS A 2 27.58 -83.28 -43.30
C LYS A 2 26.78 -82.01 -43.66
N SER A 3 25.52 -81.87 -43.23
CA SER A 3 24.99 -81.61 -41.85
C SER A 3 24.90 -80.12 -41.55
N LEU A 4 23.87 -79.53 -40.94
CA LEU A 4 22.54 -79.92 -40.43
C LEU A 4 21.90 -78.57 -39.98
N ARG A 5 20.61 -78.29 -40.24
CA ARG A 5 19.48 -78.10 -39.26
C ARG A 5 19.55 -76.88 -38.31
N ALA A 6 18.49 -76.15 -37.93
CA ALA A 6 17.03 -76.31 -38.08
C ALA A 6 16.25 -74.99 -37.78
N ILE A 7 15.06 -74.90 -38.39
CA ILE A 7 13.84 -74.06 -38.17
C ILE A 7 12.97 -74.77 -37.08
N PRO A 8 12.00 -74.18 -36.28
CA PRO A 8 10.78 -73.41 -36.68
C PRO A 8 10.35 -72.26 -35.72
N LEU A 9 9.47 -71.28 -36.00
CA LEU A 9 8.13 -71.13 -36.65
C LEU A 9 6.92 -71.66 -35.84
N LEU A 10 6.05 -70.74 -35.37
CA LEU A 10 4.56 -70.69 -35.29
C LEU A 10 4.15 -69.79 -34.08
N LEU A 11 3.35 -68.71 -34.12
CA LEU A 11 2.00 -68.37 -34.65
C LEU A 11 0.81 -68.92 -33.82
N LEU A 12 -0.20 -68.03 -33.62
CA LEU A 12 -1.58 -68.17 -33.08
C LEU A 12 -1.75 -67.90 -31.56
N VAL A 13 -2.81 -67.27 -30.99
CA VAL A 13 -4.12 -66.70 -31.43
C VAL A 13 -4.73 -65.90 -30.25
N ALA A 14 -5.67 -64.98 -30.53
CA ALA A 14 -6.48 -64.23 -29.57
C ALA A 14 -7.58 -65.05 -28.85
N ALA A 15 -7.94 -64.66 -27.61
CA ALA A 15 -9.28 -64.86 -27.03
C ALA A 15 -9.50 -63.99 -25.76
N CYS A 16 -10.68 -63.36 -25.69
CA CYS A 16 -11.23 -62.66 -24.52
C CYS A 16 -11.75 -63.65 -23.44
N SER A 17 -11.69 -63.29 -22.15
CA SER A 17 -12.80 -63.40 -21.17
C SER A 17 -12.37 -63.14 -19.71
N GLY A 18 -13.19 -62.36 -18.98
CA GLY A 18 -13.56 -62.68 -17.58
C GLY A 18 -12.72 -62.05 -16.47
N GLY A 19 -13.33 -61.15 -15.70
CA GLY A 19 -12.75 -60.53 -14.51
C GLY A 19 -12.60 -61.44 -13.29
N GLY A 20 -12.01 -60.85 -12.24
CA GLY A 20 -11.87 -61.45 -10.91
C GLY A 20 -10.58 -61.02 -10.22
N SER A 21 -10.72 -60.19 -9.18
CA SER A 21 -9.72 -59.72 -8.24
C SER A 21 -8.72 -60.78 -7.73
N SER A 22 -7.45 -60.40 -7.62
CA SER A 22 -6.64 -60.61 -6.40
C SER A 22 -5.24 -60.00 -6.57
N SER A 23 -4.85 -59.27 -5.53
CA SER A 23 -3.51 -58.80 -5.16
C SER A 23 -2.34 -59.68 -5.58
N GLY A 24 -1.29 -59.04 -6.09
CA GLY A 24 0.01 -59.64 -6.32
C GLY A 24 1.03 -58.57 -6.71
N GLY A 25 1.91 -58.24 -5.76
CA GLY A 25 2.97 -57.25 -5.95
C GLY A 25 3.83 -57.58 -7.17
N GLY A 26 3.97 -56.59 -8.04
CA GLY A 26 4.97 -56.54 -9.08
C GLY A 26 5.61 -55.17 -9.01
N GLU A 27 6.92 -55.13 -8.72
CA GLU A 27 7.77 -53.98 -8.94
C GLU A 27 7.58 -53.53 -10.39
N GLN A 28 6.86 -52.43 -10.57
CA GLN A 28 6.77 -51.76 -11.86
C GLN A 28 8.14 -51.13 -12.10
N ALA A 29 8.80 -51.55 -13.18
CA ALA A 29 10.08 -50.97 -13.57
C ALA A 29 9.92 -49.45 -13.69
N GLU A 30 10.80 -48.71 -12.99
CA GLU A 30 10.91 -47.26 -13.03
C GLU A 30 10.93 -46.77 -14.49
N ASP A 31 10.08 -45.79 -14.78
CA ASP A 31 10.03 -45.13 -16.07
C ASP A 31 11.35 -44.35 -16.28
N PRO A 32 12.19 -44.71 -17.27
CA PRO A 32 13.57 -44.23 -17.37
C PRO A 32 13.70 -42.77 -17.85
N VAL A 33 12.64 -41.96 -17.76
CA VAL A 33 12.60 -40.55 -18.20
C VAL A 33 12.36 -39.57 -17.03
N VAL A 34 12.04 -40.04 -15.82
CA VAL A 34 11.82 -39.13 -14.68
C VAL A 34 13.16 -38.76 -14.05
N VAL A 35 13.58 -37.51 -14.26
CA VAL A 35 14.64 -36.91 -13.42
C VAL A 35 14.00 -36.62 -12.07
N ASP A 36 14.27 -37.48 -11.08
CA ASP A 36 13.80 -37.29 -9.71
C ASP A 36 14.71 -36.30 -8.98
N TYR A 37 14.33 -35.02 -8.94
CA TYR A 37 15.01 -34.02 -8.13
C TYR A 37 14.66 -34.18 -6.64
N PRO A 38 15.56 -33.78 -5.71
CA PRO A 38 15.22 -33.69 -4.30
C PRO A 38 14.10 -32.68 -4.08
N ILE A 39 13.30 -32.93 -3.04
CA ILE A 39 12.23 -32.03 -2.62
C ILE A 39 12.35 -31.74 -1.13
N ALA A 40 12.01 -30.51 -0.76
CA ALA A 40 11.85 -30.11 0.63
C ALA A 40 10.42 -29.62 0.87
N PHE A 41 9.85 -29.89 2.03
CA PHE A 41 8.50 -29.48 2.38
C PHE A 41 8.34 -29.29 3.89
N VAL A 42 7.35 -28.49 4.27
CA VAL A 42 7.00 -28.23 5.67
C VAL A 42 5.80 -29.09 6.05
N ARG A 43 5.95 -29.93 7.07
CA ARG A 43 4.84 -30.63 7.74
C ARG A 43 4.54 -29.94 9.07
N ARG A 44 3.28 -29.74 9.42
CA ARG A 44 2.88 -29.13 10.71
C ARG A 44 1.53 -29.67 11.18
N GLN A 45 1.22 -29.48 12.46
CA GLN A 45 -0.15 -29.63 12.95
C GLN A 45 -1.03 -28.49 12.43
N LEU A 46 -2.32 -28.76 12.27
CA LEU A 46 -3.32 -27.71 12.05
C LEU A 46 -3.37 -26.81 13.27
N ASN A 47 -3.38 -25.50 13.05
CA ASN A 47 -3.43 -24.55 14.14
C ASN A 47 -4.87 -24.38 14.64
N LYS A 48 -5.09 -24.67 15.92
CA LYS A 48 -6.41 -24.68 16.54
C LYS A 48 -6.39 -23.97 17.88
N ASP A 49 -7.47 -23.28 18.18
CA ASP A 49 -7.68 -22.59 19.45
C ASP A 49 -7.97 -23.56 20.61
N ASP A 50 -8.13 -23.01 21.82
CA ASP A 50 -8.46 -23.76 23.04
C ASP A 50 -9.81 -24.51 22.96
N GLU A 51 -10.66 -24.17 22.00
CA GLU A 51 -11.96 -24.80 21.74
C GLU A 51 -11.91 -25.87 20.63
N ASP A 52 -10.71 -26.22 20.13
CA ASP A 52 -10.45 -27.17 19.03
C ASP A 52 -11.01 -26.69 17.67
N VAL A 53 -11.16 -25.38 17.52
CA VAL A 53 -11.59 -24.72 16.28
C VAL A 53 -10.35 -24.25 15.52
N LEU A 54 -10.35 -24.45 14.20
CA LEU A 54 -9.26 -24.00 13.34
C LEU A 54 -9.10 -22.48 13.39
N GLU A 55 -7.89 -22.02 13.73
CA GLU A 55 -7.57 -20.60 13.72
C GLU A 55 -7.51 -20.08 12.28
N LYS A 56 -7.86 -18.80 12.12
CA LYS A 56 -7.83 -18.15 10.81
C LYS A 56 -6.38 -17.86 10.43
N ASP A 57 -6.07 -18.06 9.16
CA ASP A 57 -4.83 -17.62 8.54
C ASP A 57 -5.07 -16.25 7.90
N ASP A 58 -4.19 -15.28 8.17
CA ASP A 58 -4.27 -13.92 7.66
C ASP A 58 -2.95 -13.52 7.01
N ILE A 59 -3.00 -13.18 5.72
CA ILE A 59 -1.80 -12.79 4.97
C ILE A 59 -1.21 -11.45 5.42
N TYR A 60 -2.00 -10.63 6.13
CA TYR A 60 -1.54 -9.36 6.72
C TYR A 60 -0.88 -9.57 8.09
N GLN A 61 -0.83 -10.80 8.62
CA GLN A 61 -0.11 -11.15 9.85
C GLN A 61 1.16 -11.98 9.58
N PRO A 62 2.18 -11.41 8.91
CA PRO A 62 3.38 -12.16 8.53
C PRO A 62 4.24 -12.61 9.72
N GLN A 63 4.00 -12.08 10.92
CA GLN A 63 4.72 -12.45 12.14
C GLN A 63 4.11 -13.64 12.89
N ASP A 64 2.90 -14.08 12.52
CA ASP A 64 2.22 -15.19 13.18
C ASP A 64 3.09 -16.42 13.28
N PHE A 65 2.95 -17.09 14.43
CA PHE A 65 3.74 -18.24 14.84
C PHE A 65 2.83 -19.44 15.11
N PHE A 66 3.02 -20.51 14.35
CA PHE A 66 2.25 -21.73 14.44
C PHE A 66 3.18 -22.89 14.83
N PRO A 67 3.41 -23.13 16.14
CA PRO A 67 4.40 -24.08 16.62
C PRO A 67 4.10 -25.53 16.17
N GLY A 68 5.16 -26.30 15.96
CA GLY A 68 5.07 -27.73 15.62
C GLY A 68 5.32 -28.04 14.15
N ALA A 69 6.05 -27.16 13.44
CA ALA A 69 6.47 -27.42 12.08
C ALA A 69 7.77 -28.23 12.00
N GLU A 70 7.89 -29.05 10.98
CA GLU A 70 9.09 -29.82 10.63
C GLU A 70 9.47 -29.54 9.17
N LEU A 71 10.75 -29.25 8.93
CA LEU A 71 11.30 -29.17 7.58
C LEU A 71 11.87 -30.53 7.17
N ILE A 72 11.31 -31.10 6.11
CA ILE A 72 11.61 -32.45 5.67
C ILE A 72 12.20 -32.43 4.27
N LEU A 73 13.25 -33.23 4.05
CA LEU A 73 13.90 -33.46 2.76
C LEU A 73 13.65 -34.91 2.30
N LYS A 74 13.29 -35.09 1.02
CA LYS A 74 13.34 -36.37 0.31
C LYS A 74 14.37 -36.27 -0.81
N ASP A 75 15.20 -37.30 -0.97
CA ASP A 75 16.23 -37.33 -2.03
C ASP A 75 15.62 -37.35 -3.44
N ARG A 76 14.36 -37.76 -3.56
CA ARG A 76 13.61 -37.87 -4.81
C ARG A 76 12.14 -37.50 -4.60
N ALA A 77 11.53 -36.93 -5.63
CA ALA A 77 10.10 -36.66 -5.71
C ALA A 77 9.26 -37.94 -5.93
N THR A 78 9.44 -38.98 -5.10
CA THR A 78 8.65 -40.22 -5.15
C THR A 78 8.11 -40.62 -3.78
N ALA A 79 6.93 -41.25 -3.75
CA ALA A 79 6.25 -41.63 -2.50
C ALA A 79 7.08 -42.61 -1.64
N SER A 80 7.89 -43.46 -2.28
CA SER A 80 8.77 -44.43 -1.63
C SER A 80 10.11 -43.85 -1.15
N SER A 81 10.43 -42.59 -1.48
CA SER A 81 11.65 -41.91 -1.06
C SER A 81 11.67 -41.76 0.47
N THR A 82 12.85 -41.86 1.08
CA THR A 82 12.99 -41.72 2.54
C THR A 82 12.90 -40.26 2.95
N GLU A 83 12.16 -39.98 4.02
CA GLU A 83 12.04 -38.65 4.62
C GLU A 83 13.14 -38.44 5.66
N THR A 84 13.78 -37.27 5.58
CA THR A 84 14.78 -36.80 6.56
C THR A 84 14.32 -35.46 7.11
N ILE A 85 14.05 -35.39 8.41
CA ILE A 85 13.75 -34.12 9.09
C ILE A 85 15.08 -33.37 9.23
N ILE A 86 15.28 -32.31 8.45
CA ILE A 86 16.54 -31.56 8.42
C ILE A 86 16.59 -30.44 9.46
N SER A 87 15.44 -30.03 10.00
CA SER A 87 15.31 -29.13 11.15
C SER A 87 15.36 -29.84 12.50
N ALA A 88 15.58 -31.16 12.51
CA ALA A 88 15.62 -31.95 13.74
C ALA A 88 16.76 -31.48 14.66
N ASP A 89 16.50 -31.54 15.97
CA ASP A 89 17.47 -31.24 17.03
C ASP A 89 18.05 -29.81 17.03
N ILE A 90 17.49 -28.86 16.26
CA ILE A 90 17.92 -27.45 16.26
C ILE A 90 17.49 -26.74 17.54
N PHE A 91 16.26 -26.97 18.00
CA PHE A 91 15.70 -26.38 19.20
C PHE A 91 15.21 -27.44 20.20
N THR A 92 15.09 -27.02 21.46
CA THR A 92 14.38 -27.79 22.49
C THR A 92 12.98 -27.20 22.67
N GLY A 93 11.96 -27.81 22.07
CA GLY A 93 10.57 -27.33 22.06
C GLY A 93 10.00 -27.24 20.65
N ASP A 94 8.73 -26.81 20.54
CA ASP A 94 8.02 -26.70 19.27
C ASP A 94 8.37 -25.38 18.59
N TYR A 95 8.95 -25.47 17.39
CA TYR A 95 9.36 -24.35 16.55
C TYR A 95 8.47 -24.26 15.31
N ASP A 96 8.63 -23.20 14.52
CA ASP A 96 7.87 -23.02 13.27
C ASP A 96 8.82 -22.72 12.10
N VAL A 97 8.44 -23.14 10.89
CA VAL A 97 9.19 -23.04 9.63
C VAL A 97 8.26 -22.65 8.49
N LYS A 98 8.57 -21.59 7.74
CA LYS A 98 7.79 -21.16 6.57
C LYS A 98 8.67 -20.54 5.47
N ASP A 99 8.05 -20.34 4.32
CA ASP A 99 8.55 -19.61 3.15
C ASP A 99 9.84 -20.17 2.55
N LEU A 100 9.75 -21.41 2.07
CA LEU A 100 10.85 -22.12 1.45
C LEU A 100 11.21 -21.54 0.07
N ASN A 101 12.50 -21.38 -0.21
CA ASN A 101 13.00 -20.97 -1.52
C ASN A 101 14.35 -21.66 -1.85
N THR A 102 14.66 -21.84 -3.14
CA THR A 102 15.82 -22.61 -3.59
C THR A 102 16.75 -21.82 -4.52
N SER A 103 18.05 -22.06 -4.37
CA SER A 103 19.07 -21.47 -5.24
C SER A 103 18.90 -21.99 -6.67
N ALA A 104 19.28 -21.17 -7.66
CA ALA A 104 19.11 -21.53 -9.07
C ALA A 104 19.87 -22.82 -9.46
N ASP A 105 20.97 -23.16 -8.77
CA ASP A 105 21.71 -24.39 -9.00
C ASP A 105 21.11 -25.64 -8.31
N GLY A 106 20.03 -25.49 -7.56
CA GLY A 106 19.34 -26.57 -6.84
C GLY A 106 20.12 -27.12 -5.64
N LYS A 107 21.13 -26.41 -5.12
CA LYS A 107 22.01 -26.91 -4.06
C LYS A 107 21.71 -26.36 -2.67
N ARG A 108 20.98 -25.25 -2.58
CA ARG A 108 20.70 -24.57 -1.32
C ARG A 108 19.22 -24.29 -1.18
N LEU A 109 18.76 -24.39 0.06
CA LEU A 109 17.43 -24.04 0.50
C LEU A 109 17.56 -22.88 1.50
N VAL A 110 16.74 -21.85 1.35
CA VAL A 110 16.61 -20.73 2.28
C VAL A 110 15.17 -20.63 2.75
N PHE A 111 14.95 -20.30 4.02
CA PHE A 111 13.62 -20.26 4.63
C PHE A 111 13.61 -19.45 5.92
N ALA A 112 12.42 -19.15 6.44
CA ALA A 112 12.22 -18.54 7.73
C ALA A 112 11.97 -19.63 8.79
N MET A 113 12.63 -19.54 9.95
CA MET A 113 12.37 -20.42 11.08
C MET A 113 12.52 -19.66 12.40
N ARG A 114 11.54 -19.84 13.28
CA ARG A 114 11.44 -19.17 14.59
C ARG A 114 11.62 -20.19 15.71
N ALA A 115 12.39 -19.83 16.73
CA ALA A 115 12.58 -20.68 17.91
C ALA A 115 11.29 -20.80 18.74
N PRO A 116 11.16 -21.82 19.61
CA PRO A 116 10.00 -21.96 20.49
C PRO A 116 9.80 -20.74 21.37
N GLU A 117 8.53 -20.47 21.69
CA GLU A 117 8.18 -19.45 22.67
C GLU A 117 8.81 -19.73 24.04
N ILE A 118 9.15 -18.65 24.72
CA ILE A 118 9.69 -18.69 26.07
C ILE A 118 8.51 -18.44 27.02
N GLU A 119 8.30 -19.37 27.96
CA GLU A 119 7.26 -19.25 28.97
C GLU A 119 7.56 -18.07 29.92
N ASP A 120 6.54 -17.31 30.29
CA ASP A 120 6.59 -16.20 31.26
C ASP A 120 7.51 -15.03 30.87
N VAL A 121 7.70 -14.72 29.58
CA VAL A 121 8.36 -13.49 29.11
C VAL A 121 7.41 -12.63 28.30
N ASP A 122 7.72 -11.33 28.24
CA ASP A 122 6.95 -10.35 27.47
C ASP A 122 7.17 -10.56 25.95
N ASP A 123 6.25 -10.07 25.11
CA ASP A 123 6.26 -10.33 23.66
C ASP A 123 7.52 -9.78 22.96
N ASP A 124 8.11 -8.71 23.46
CA ASP A 124 9.35 -8.11 22.97
C ASP A 124 10.61 -8.91 23.36
N GLU A 125 10.49 -9.81 24.34
CA GLU A 125 11.54 -10.75 24.74
C GLU A 125 11.39 -12.12 24.04
N GLN A 126 10.29 -12.35 23.31
CA GLN A 126 10.10 -13.57 22.54
C GLN A 126 11.07 -13.67 21.37
N PRO A 127 11.51 -14.88 20.97
CA PRO A 127 12.32 -15.05 19.78
C PRO A 127 11.63 -14.51 18.53
N SER A 128 12.41 -14.02 17.57
CA SER A 128 11.94 -13.55 16.28
C SER A 128 12.10 -14.59 15.17
N TRP A 129 11.35 -14.42 14.10
CA TRP A 129 11.56 -15.08 12.83
C TRP A 129 12.95 -14.74 12.26
N ASN A 130 13.70 -15.77 11.90
CA ASN A 130 15.06 -15.63 11.40
C ASN A 130 15.22 -16.35 10.06
N ILE A 131 16.18 -15.90 9.25
CA ILE A 131 16.52 -16.56 7.98
C ILE A 131 17.54 -17.68 8.19
N TRP A 132 17.23 -18.85 7.66
CA TRP A 132 18.05 -20.06 7.73
C TRP A 132 18.42 -20.56 6.34
N LEU A 133 19.59 -21.20 6.26
CA LEU A 133 20.12 -21.77 5.04
C LEU A 133 20.52 -23.23 5.28
N TYR A 134 20.05 -24.10 4.40
CA TYR A 134 20.48 -25.48 4.31
C TYR A 134 21.25 -25.71 3.01
N ASP A 135 22.45 -26.28 3.11
CA ASP A 135 23.29 -26.64 1.97
C ASP A 135 23.32 -28.16 1.78
N LEU A 136 22.90 -28.63 0.60
CA LEU A 136 22.78 -30.06 0.31
C LEU A 136 24.13 -30.75 0.18
N GLU A 137 25.18 -30.03 -0.20
CA GLU A 137 26.50 -30.61 -0.40
C GLU A 137 27.23 -30.80 0.94
N THR A 138 27.13 -29.82 1.84
CA THR A 138 27.75 -29.90 3.16
C THR A 138 26.86 -30.59 4.19
N VAL A 139 25.56 -30.72 3.92
CA VAL A 139 24.55 -31.23 4.85
C VAL A 139 24.55 -30.41 6.14
N GLU A 140 24.59 -29.09 5.98
CA GLU A 140 24.66 -28.13 7.08
C GLU A 140 23.42 -27.23 7.06
N LEU A 141 22.73 -27.17 8.20
CA LEU A 141 21.67 -26.20 8.49
C LEU A 141 22.24 -25.14 9.42
N LYS A 142 22.11 -23.86 9.06
CA LYS A 142 22.56 -22.74 9.90
C LYS A 142 21.63 -21.53 9.79
N ARG A 143 21.54 -20.76 10.87
CA ARG A 143 20.97 -19.41 10.83
C ARG A 143 21.93 -18.50 10.06
N VAL A 144 21.42 -17.72 9.12
CA VAL A 144 22.24 -16.88 8.24
C VAL A 144 22.85 -15.73 9.04
N ILE A 145 22.05 -15.07 9.88
CA ILE A 145 22.52 -14.01 10.79
C ILE A 145 23.06 -14.69 12.06
N GLU A 146 24.39 -14.77 12.18
CA GLU A 146 25.02 -15.53 13.27
C GLU A 146 24.79 -14.90 14.65
N SER A 147 24.84 -13.57 14.75
CA SER A 147 24.75 -12.85 16.02
C SER A 147 23.32 -12.80 16.54
N ASP A 148 23.06 -13.37 17.72
CA ASP A 148 21.75 -13.29 18.41
C ASP A 148 21.24 -11.84 18.49
N LEU A 149 22.10 -10.92 18.91
CA LEU A 149 21.72 -9.50 19.03
C LEU A 149 21.22 -8.89 17.72
N ILE A 150 21.79 -9.30 16.58
CA ILE A 150 21.43 -8.75 15.27
C ILE A 150 20.22 -9.50 14.73
N ALA A 151 20.19 -10.82 14.88
CA ALA A 151 19.09 -11.70 14.53
C ALA A 151 17.78 -11.18 15.13
N GLU A 152 17.75 -10.94 16.44
CA GLU A 152 16.54 -10.53 17.16
C GLU A 152 16.13 -9.04 17.00
N GLU A 153 16.73 -8.26 16.09
CA GLU A 153 16.30 -6.86 15.88
C GLU A 153 15.03 -6.70 15.02
N GLY A 154 14.46 -7.79 14.51
CA GLY A 154 13.21 -7.76 13.75
C GLY A 154 12.79 -9.14 13.25
N GLN A 155 11.56 -9.23 12.77
CA GLN A 155 10.96 -10.46 12.25
C GLN A 155 11.36 -10.61 10.78
N ASP A 156 12.17 -11.63 10.43
CA ASP A 156 12.64 -11.85 9.06
C ASP A 156 11.94 -13.06 8.41
N VAL A 157 11.22 -12.83 7.31
CA VAL A 157 10.40 -13.82 6.62
C VAL A 157 10.57 -13.80 5.10
N ALA A 158 10.03 -14.80 4.42
CA ALA A 158 10.00 -14.92 2.95
C ALA A 158 11.33 -14.63 2.22
N PRO A 159 12.42 -15.35 2.52
CA PRO A 159 13.70 -15.15 1.84
C PRO A 159 13.73 -15.71 0.41
N ALA A 160 14.47 -15.04 -0.48
CA ALA A 160 14.79 -15.52 -1.82
C ALA A 160 16.24 -15.18 -2.21
N PHE A 161 16.85 -16.02 -3.06
CA PHE A 161 18.21 -15.80 -3.54
C PHE A 161 18.25 -14.81 -4.72
N LEU A 162 19.17 -13.85 -4.63
CA LEU A 162 19.59 -13.02 -5.76
C LEU A 162 20.69 -13.72 -6.57
N PRO A 163 20.89 -13.36 -7.85
CA PRO A 163 21.87 -14.02 -8.74
C PRO A 163 23.34 -13.91 -8.32
N ASP A 164 23.67 -12.94 -7.46
CA ASP A 164 25.01 -12.77 -6.92
C ASP A 164 25.23 -13.51 -5.58
N GLY A 165 24.22 -14.26 -5.12
CA GLY A 165 24.24 -15.00 -3.88
C GLY A 165 23.75 -14.21 -2.66
N ARG A 166 23.44 -12.92 -2.80
CA ARG A 166 22.73 -12.16 -1.77
C ARG A 166 21.33 -12.74 -1.53
N ILE A 167 20.72 -12.38 -0.40
CA ILE A 167 19.37 -12.82 -0.03
C ILE A 167 18.49 -11.58 0.10
N VAL A 168 17.35 -11.58 -0.60
CA VAL A 168 16.25 -10.63 -0.39
C VAL A 168 15.21 -11.26 0.54
N PHE A 169 14.58 -10.48 1.41
CA PHE A 169 13.59 -10.95 2.38
C PHE A 169 12.67 -9.80 2.84
N SER A 170 11.51 -10.13 3.41
CA SER A 170 10.61 -9.17 4.06
C SER A 170 10.91 -9.10 5.55
N SER A 171 10.92 -7.89 6.14
CA SER A 171 11.28 -7.74 7.54
C SER A 171 10.74 -6.48 8.22
N SER A 172 10.46 -6.58 9.52
CA SER A 172 10.05 -5.47 10.40
C SER A 172 11.20 -4.63 10.97
N ARG A 173 12.47 -4.91 10.58
CA ARG A 173 13.68 -4.22 11.09
C ARG A 173 13.68 -2.71 10.90
N GLN A 174 13.22 -2.25 9.74
CA GLN A 174 13.09 -0.84 9.33
C GLN A 174 14.30 0.06 9.65
N ARG A 175 15.54 -0.46 9.61
CA ARG A 175 16.73 0.24 10.15
C ARG A 175 16.98 1.60 9.51
N ARG A 176 16.74 1.74 8.20
CA ARG A 176 16.97 3.01 7.49
C ARG A 176 15.87 4.02 7.83
N ALA A 177 14.61 3.60 7.85
CA ALA A 177 13.50 4.46 8.28
C ALA A 177 13.71 4.95 9.73
N ARG A 178 14.11 4.07 10.65
CA ARG A 178 14.48 4.40 12.03
C ARG A 178 15.60 5.42 12.13
N ALA A 179 16.61 5.33 11.26
CA ALA A 179 17.69 6.31 11.23
C ALA A 179 17.21 7.70 10.79
N LEU A 180 16.30 7.76 9.81
CA LEU A 180 15.74 9.02 9.30
C LEU A 180 14.88 9.76 10.34
N LEU A 181 14.28 9.06 11.30
CA LEU A 181 13.56 9.70 12.41
C LEU A 181 14.44 10.64 13.24
N LEU A 182 15.74 10.34 13.35
CA LEU A 182 16.69 11.24 14.04
C LEU A 182 16.89 12.56 13.29
N ASP A 183 16.87 12.52 11.95
CA ASP A 183 16.95 13.72 11.11
C ASP A 183 15.68 14.58 11.23
N ASP A 184 14.57 13.95 11.64
CA ASP A 184 13.29 14.58 11.99
C ASP A 184 13.17 14.98 13.45
N ASN A 185 14.24 14.80 14.25
CA ASN A 185 14.26 15.08 15.68
C ASN A 185 13.21 14.26 16.48
N LYS A 186 12.95 13.02 16.03
CA LYS A 186 12.08 12.02 16.66
C LYS A 186 12.92 10.86 17.23
N PRO A 187 12.44 10.15 18.26
CA PRO A 187 13.08 8.92 18.73
C PRO A 187 13.03 7.84 17.63
N GLN A 188 13.87 6.80 17.75
CA GLN A 188 13.87 5.69 16.80
C GLN A 188 12.88 4.61 17.23
N PHE A 189 11.96 4.24 16.36
CA PHE A 189 10.99 3.16 16.55
C PHE A 189 10.62 2.55 15.20
N SER A 190 10.14 1.30 15.19
CA SER A 190 9.58 0.70 13.99
C SER A 190 8.19 1.27 13.75
N ALA A 191 7.91 1.71 12.52
CA ALA A 191 6.61 2.21 12.17
C ALA A 191 5.59 1.07 12.12
N LEU A 192 4.42 1.29 12.69
CA LEU A 192 3.26 0.44 12.46
C LEU A 192 2.75 0.59 11.02
N THR A 193 1.93 -0.36 10.60
CA THR A 193 1.11 -0.33 9.39
C THR A 193 0.15 0.86 9.37
N ASP A 194 -0.36 1.27 8.20
CA ASP A 194 -1.26 2.43 8.08
C ASP A 194 -2.57 2.27 8.91
N ASP A 195 -3.00 1.03 9.17
CA ASP A 195 -4.11 0.67 10.07
C ASP A 195 -3.71 0.53 11.55
N GLN A 196 -2.41 0.48 11.83
CA GLN A 196 -1.78 0.57 13.16
C GLN A 196 -1.89 -0.71 14.00
N ASP A 197 -1.98 -1.87 13.36
CA ASP A 197 -2.15 -3.16 14.04
C ASP A 197 -0.80 -3.85 14.34
N GLU A 198 0.20 -3.71 13.45
CA GLU A 198 1.52 -4.33 13.63
C GLU A 198 2.68 -3.54 12.97
N PRO A 199 3.95 -3.83 13.30
CA PRO A 199 5.07 -3.24 12.58
C PRO A 199 5.06 -3.57 11.08
N ALA A 200 5.23 -2.56 10.23
CA ALA A 200 5.29 -2.76 8.79
C ALA A 200 6.47 -3.66 8.38
N PHE A 201 6.19 -4.63 7.49
CA PHE A 201 7.20 -5.52 6.90
C PHE A 201 7.61 -4.98 5.54
N VAL A 202 8.88 -4.67 5.36
CA VAL A 202 9.40 -4.10 4.12
C VAL A 202 10.62 -4.87 3.62
N LEU A 203 10.99 -4.68 2.37
CA LEU A 203 12.03 -5.47 1.72
C LEU A 203 13.43 -5.06 2.18
N HIS A 204 14.24 -6.07 2.44
CA HIS A 204 15.64 -5.95 2.79
C HIS A 204 16.48 -6.90 1.94
N VAL A 205 17.75 -6.54 1.73
CA VAL A 205 18.77 -7.40 1.14
C VAL A 205 19.94 -7.57 2.09
N MET A 206 20.60 -8.72 2.06
CA MET A 206 21.82 -8.99 2.83
C MET A 206 22.80 -9.85 2.03
N GLU A 207 24.07 -9.82 2.43
CA GLU A 207 25.08 -10.75 1.93
C GLU A 207 24.77 -12.20 2.35
N ALA A 208 25.33 -13.15 1.61
CA ALA A 208 25.12 -14.59 1.87
C ALA A 208 25.56 -15.05 3.28
N ASP A 209 26.38 -14.26 3.97
CA ASP A 209 26.86 -14.49 5.34
C ASP A 209 26.07 -13.74 6.41
N GLY A 210 24.95 -13.09 6.04
CA GLY A 210 24.10 -12.32 6.95
C GLY A 210 24.61 -10.91 7.28
N SER A 211 25.71 -10.46 6.65
CA SER A 211 26.22 -9.10 6.80
C SER A 211 25.57 -8.11 5.81
N ASP A 212 25.85 -6.82 5.98
CA ASP A 212 25.35 -5.70 5.14
C ASP A 212 23.84 -5.74 4.85
N ILE A 213 23.03 -5.93 5.90
CA ILE A 213 21.57 -5.88 5.79
C ILE A 213 21.15 -4.44 5.43
N ARG A 214 20.51 -4.26 4.27
CA ARG A 214 20.03 -2.97 3.77
C ARG A 214 18.55 -3.01 3.44
N GLN A 215 17.81 -2.03 3.94
CA GLN A 215 16.42 -1.78 3.55
C GLN A 215 16.36 -1.21 2.14
N ILE A 216 15.50 -1.78 1.29
CA ILE A 216 15.33 -1.40 -0.12
C ILE A 216 13.91 -0.93 -0.46
N SER A 217 12.92 -1.17 0.41
CA SER A 217 11.58 -0.57 0.28
C SER A 217 11.11 0.15 1.56
N PHE A 218 10.19 1.09 1.39
CA PHE A 218 9.79 2.10 2.39
C PHE A 218 8.28 2.33 2.42
N ASN A 219 7.49 1.29 2.11
CA ASN A 219 6.03 1.36 2.28
C ASN A 219 5.65 1.70 3.74
N GLN A 220 4.44 2.20 3.96
CA GLN A 220 3.87 2.36 5.30
C GLN A 220 3.02 1.17 5.73
N SER A 221 2.71 0.26 4.82
CA SER A 221 2.17 -1.07 5.11
C SER A 221 3.16 -2.15 4.66
N HIS A 222 2.69 -3.36 4.33
CA HIS A 222 3.59 -4.46 4.00
C HIS A 222 4.07 -4.48 2.54
N ASP A 223 5.31 -4.94 2.35
CA ASP A 223 5.87 -5.49 1.12
C ASP A 223 6.29 -6.95 1.42
N LEU A 224 5.54 -7.93 0.91
CA LEU A 224 5.59 -9.35 1.28
C LEU A 224 5.99 -10.28 0.13
N ASN A 225 6.41 -11.50 0.47
CA ASN A 225 6.64 -12.61 -0.46
C ASN A 225 7.55 -12.28 -1.66
N PRO A 226 8.76 -11.71 -1.44
CA PRO A 226 9.65 -11.40 -2.55
C PRO A 226 10.12 -12.67 -3.27
N THR A 227 10.15 -12.62 -4.60
CA THR A 227 10.73 -13.62 -5.48
C THR A 227 11.55 -12.93 -6.56
N VAL A 228 12.49 -13.64 -7.18
CA VAL A 228 13.38 -13.06 -8.20
C VAL A 228 12.97 -13.56 -9.58
N LEU A 229 12.56 -12.63 -10.44
CA LEU A 229 12.21 -12.88 -11.84
C LEU A 229 13.47 -13.13 -12.67
N ASN A 230 13.33 -13.85 -13.79
CA ASN A 230 14.39 -14.16 -14.75
C ASN A 230 15.12 -12.91 -15.28
N ASN A 231 14.45 -11.75 -15.31
CA ASN A 231 15.05 -10.48 -15.70
C ASN A 231 15.90 -9.83 -14.59
N GLY A 232 16.00 -10.44 -13.41
CA GLY A 232 16.80 -9.98 -12.27
C GLY A 232 16.07 -9.07 -11.30
N ARG A 233 14.86 -8.62 -11.61
CA ARG A 233 14.05 -7.80 -10.71
C ARG A 233 13.37 -8.66 -9.66
N ILE A 234 13.09 -8.06 -8.52
CA ILE A 234 12.34 -8.69 -7.43
C ILE A 234 10.86 -8.39 -7.66
N LEU A 235 10.03 -9.43 -7.75
CA LEU A 235 8.57 -9.36 -7.73
C LEU A 235 8.08 -9.62 -6.29
N PHE A 236 7.09 -8.88 -5.83
CA PHE A 236 6.57 -9.00 -4.47
C PHE A 236 5.12 -8.51 -4.38
N ASN A 237 4.44 -8.84 -3.28
CA ASN A 237 3.15 -8.29 -2.92
C ASN A 237 3.34 -6.96 -2.17
N ARG A 238 2.65 -5.90 -2.60
CA ARG A 238 2.59 -4.63 -1.86
C ARG A 238 1.17 -4.42 -1.38
N TRP A 239 1.04 -4.11 -0.09
CA TRP A 239 -0.22 -3.68 0.50
C TRP A 239 -0.28 -2.15 0.48
N ASP A 240 -1.14 -1.60 -0.37
CA ASP A 240 -1.43 -0.17 -0.40
C ASP A 240 -2.67 0.07 0.49
N ASN A 241 -2.46 0.64 1.69
CA ASN A 241 -3.51 0.88 2.69
C ASN A 241 -3.77 2.37 3.01
N ALA A 242 -2.99 3.27 2.38
CA ALA A 242 -3.04 4.69 2.67
C ALA A 242 -4.42 5.31 2.37
N ALA A 243 -4.91 6.18 3.26
CA ALA A 243 -6.13 6.97 3.05
C ALA A 243 -7.41 6.16 2.79
N GLY A 244 -7.48 4.92 3.29
CA GLY A 244 -8.65 4.05 3.13
C GLY A 244 -8.69 3.25 1.84
N VAL A 245 -7.60 3.24 1.07
CA VAL A 245 -7.33 2.19 0.09
C VAL A 245 -7.07 0.89 0.86
N ASP A 246 -7.41 -0.26 0.28
CA ASP A 246 -7.04 -1.57 0.81
C ASP A 246 -6.84 -2.54 -0.36
N ARG A 247 -5.60 -2.61 -0.86
CA ARG A 247 -5.27 -3.34 -2.08
C ARG A 247 -3.96 -4.09 -1.90
N LEU A 248 -3.96 -5.41 -2.13
CA LEU A 248 -2.74 -6.21 -2.19
C LEU A 248 -2.42 -6.55 -3.65
N SER A 249 -1.40 -5.89 -4.19
CA SER A 249 -1.08 -5.95 -5.63
C SER A 249 0.36 -6.38 -5.88
N LEU A 250 0.69 -6.69 -7.12
CA LEU A 250 2.04 -7.11 -7.50
C LEU A 250 2.87 -5.92 -7.95
N TYR A 251 4.07 -5.80 -7.38
CA TYR A 251 5.05 -4.77 -7.72
C TYR A 251 6.41 -5.40 -8.02
N THR A 252 7.25 -4.64 -8.72
CA THR A 252 8.63 -5.01 -9.01
C THR A 252 9.61 -3.92 -8.61
N ILE A 253 10.81 -4.32 -8.20
CA ILE A 253 11.89 -3.42 -7.79
C ILE A 253 13.25 -4.00 -8.20
N LYS A 254 14.28 -3.16 -8.37
CA LYS A 254 15.65 -3.66 -8.56
C LYS A 254 16.28 -4.10 -7.23
N PRO A 255 17.31 -4.96 -7.25
CA PRO A 255 17.99 -5.41 -6.02
C PRO A 255 18.59 -4.30 -5.14
N ASP A 256 18.83 -3.11 -5.69
CA ASP A 256 19.33 -1.94 -4.97
C ASP A 256 18.21 -1.07 -4.34
N GLY A 257 16.95 -1.39 -4.64
CA GLY A 257 15.75 -0.66 -4.21
C GLY A 257 15.28 0.43 -5.18
N SER A 258 15.97 0.63 -6.30
CA SER A 258 15.58 1.63 -7.30
C SER A 258 14.52 1.07 -8.24
N ASP A 259 13.86 1.97 -8.97
CA ASP A 259 12.89 1.62 -10.01
C ASP A 259 11.75 0.76 -9.44
N LEU A 260 11.13 1.21 -8.34
CA LEU A 260 9.89 0.61 -7.85
C LEU A 260 8.80 0.84 -8.89
N SER A 261 8.13 -0.24 -9.33
CA SER A 261 7.13 -0.21 -10.39
C SER A 261 5.95 -1.09 -10.03
N PHE A 262 4.74 -0.59 -10.20
CA PHE A 262 3.56 -1.43 -10.27
C PHE A 262 3.73 -2.48 -11.37
N HIS A 263 3.19 -3.68 -11.15
CA HIS A 263 3.26 -4.79 -12.09
C HIS A 263 1.87 -5.28 -12.51
N TYR A 264 1.02 -5.67 -11.55
CA TYR A 264 -0.29 -6.24 -11.85
C TYR A 264 -1.28 -6.15 -10.67
N GLY A 265 -2.55 -5.89 -10.98
CA GLY A 265 -3.69 -6.20 -10.13
C GLY A 265 -4.14 -5.13 -9.15
N TYR A 266 -3.82 -3.85 -9.39
CA TYR A 266 -4.23 -2.75 -8.50
C TYR A 266 -5.76 -2.61 -8.44
N HIS A 267 -6.44 -2.89 -9.55
CA HIS A 267 -7.91 -2.89 -9.64
C HIS A 267 -8.52 -4.29 -9.62
N SER A 268 -7.71 -5.34 -9.50
CA SER A 268 -8.14 -6.73 -9.65
C SER A 268 -8.34 -7.49 -8.33
N GLN A 269 -8.76 -6.78 -7.28
CA GLN A 269 -8.94 -7.36 -5.94
C GLN A 269 -10.19 -8.28 -5.86
N GLU A 270 -11.21 -8.03 -6.68
CA GLU A 270 -12.48 -8.79 -6.71
C GLU A 270 -12.45 -9.87 -7.80
N THR A 271 -11.46 -10.75 -7.75
CA THR A 271 -11.29 -11.84 -8.74
C THR A 271 -11.55 -13.23 -8.16
N GLY A 272 -11.96 -13.32 -6.89
CA GLY A 272 -12.38 -14.58 -6.28
C GLY A 272 -13.73 -15.09 -6.77
N THR A 273 -14.14 -16.24 -6.26
CA THR A 273 -15.46 -16.84 -6.50
C THR A 273 -16.58 -15.85 -6.25
N GLU A 274 -17.54 -15.76 -7.19
CA GLU A 274 -18.66 -14.81 -7.14
C GLU A 274 -18.24 -13.34 -6.92
N ASN A 275 -17.08 -12.94 -7.49
CA ASN A 275 -16.46 -11.62 -7.33
C ASN A 275 -16.12 -11.28 -5.87
N SER A 276 -15.81 -12.29 -5.05
CA SER A 276 -15.26 -12.05 -3.71
C SER A 276 -13.87 -11.42 -3.78
N VAL A 277 -13.47 -10.75 -2.70
CA VAL A 277 -12.09 -10.28 -2.55
C VAL A 277 -11.14 -11.49 -2.52
N ALA A 278 -10.04 -11.40 -3.28
CA ALA A 278 -8.99 -12.40 -3.31
C ALA A 278 -7.62 -11.74 -3.48
N ALA A 279 -6.61 -12.36 -2.87
CA ALA A 279 -5.22 -11.94 -2.89
C ALA A 279 -4.38 -12.82 -3.81
N PHE A 280 -3.42 -12.19 -4.50
CA PHE A 280 -2.40 -12.87 -5.32
C PHE A 280 -1.26 -13.40 -4.44
N PHE A 281 -1.50 -14.45 -3.67
CA PHE A 281 -0.55 -14.91 -2.66
C PHE A 281 0.62 -15.72 -3.25
N ARG A 282 1.82 -15.54 -2.67
CA ARG A 282 3.07 -16.22 -3.03
C ARG A 282 3.34 -16.23 -4.55
N PRO A 283 3.49 -15.05 -5.19
CA PRO A 283 3.63 -14.92 -6.63
C PRO A 283 5.00 -15.41 -7.11
N ARG A 284 5.05 -16.16 -8.23
CA ARG A 284 6.28 -16.79 -8.74
C ARG A 284 6.27 -16.93 -10.25
N GLU A 285 7.40 -16.70 -10.90
CA GLU A 285 7.50 -16.87 -12.36
C GLU A 285 7.49 -18.36 -12.76
N MET A 286 6.74 -18.68 -13.81
CA MET A 286 6.68 -19.99 -14.45
C MET A 286 7.73 -20.08 -15.57
N PRO A 287 8.09 -21.31 -16.03
CA PRO A 287 9.04 -21.48 -17.14
C PRO A 287 8.62 -20.81 -18.46
N ASP A 288 7.33 -20.53 -18.64
CA ASP A 288 6.77 -19.85 -19.82
C ASP A 288 6.74 -18.31 -19.68
N GLY A 289 7.16 -17.77 -18.52
CA GLY A 289 7.20 -16.34 -18.22
C GLY A 289 5.93 -15.76 -17.60
N ARG A 290 4.84 -16.54 -17.48
CA ARG A 290 3.66 -16.12 -16.70
C ARG A 290 3.94 -16.18 -15.21
N LEU A 291 3.12 -15.53 -14.41
CA LEU A 291 3.20 -15.59 -12.95
C LEU A 291 2.19 -16.60 -12.41
N LEU A 292 2.66 -17.59 -11.67
CA LEU A 292 1.83 -18.46 -10.84
C LEU A 292 1.55 -17.75 -9.52
N VAL A 293 0.28 -17.72 -9.13
CA VAL A 293 -0.17 -17.25 -7.81
C VAL A 293 -1.14 -18.25 -7.21
N ASN A 294 -1.19 -18.28 -5.88
CA ASN A 294 -2.30 -18.89 -5.16
C ASN A 294 -3.36 -17.81 -4.93
N LEU A 295 -4.49 -17.91 -5.63
CA LEU A 295 -5.59 -16.96 -5.49
C LEU A 295 -6.50 -17.42 -4.35
N ARG A 296 -6.56 -16.65 -3.27
CA ARG A 296 -7.33 -17.00 -2.06
C ARG A 296 -7.86 -15.77 -1.34
N SER A 297 -8.85 -15.93 -0.46
CA SER A 297 -9.25 -14.87 0.48
C SER A 297 -8.03 -14.37 1.28
N PRO A 298 -7.87 -13.05 1.52
CA PRO A 298 -6.77 -12.52 2.32
C PRO A 298 -6.73 -13.06 3.75
N ALA A 299 -7.90 -13.29 4.34
CA ALA A 299 -8.05 -13.91 5.65
C ALA A 299 -9.15 -14.98 5.62
N GLY A 300 -8.94 -16.09 6.32
CA GLY A 300 -9.95 -17.15 6.42
C GLY A 300 -9.46 -18.45 7.04
N SER A 301 -10.39 -19.38 7.29
CA SER A 301 -10.10 -20.73 7.79
C SER A 301 -9.60 -21.68 6.70
N SER A 302 -9.81 -21.36 5.42
CA SER A 302 -9.15 -22.07 4.33
C SER A 302 -7.73 -21.54 4.16
N TYR A 303 -6.72 -22.36 4.47
CA TYR A 303 -5.31 -22.09 4.18
C TYR A 303 -4.96 -22.02 2.67
N GLY A 304 -5.95 -22.12 1.79
CA GLY A 304 -5.74 -22.26 0.36
C GLY A 304 -6.87 -21.73 -0.50
N GLY A 305 -6.64 -21.78 -1.80
CA GLY A 305 -7.55 -21.34 -2.85
C GLY A 305 -7.17 -21.92 -4.20
N ASP A 306 -7.43 -21.18 -5.28
CA ASP A 306 -7.18 -21.62 -6.64
C ASP A 306 -5.72 -21.38 -7.08
N LEU A 307 -5.29 -22.08 -8.13
CA LEU A 307 -4.04 -21.81 -8.83
C LEU A 307 -4.34 -20.99 -10.09
N VAL A 308 -3.77 -19.79 -10.15
CA VAL A 308 -3.99 -18.86 -11.25
C VAL A 308 -2.66 -18.52 -11.91
N ALA A 309 -2.66 -18.54 -13.24
CA ALA A 309 -1.57 -18.01 -14.05
C ALA A 309 -1.95 -16.61 -14.55
N ILE A 310 -1.08 -15.63 -14.29
CA ILE A 310 -1.22 -14.23 -14.68
C ILE A 310 -0.28 -13.94 -15.84
N ASP A 311 -0.80 -13.35 -16.91
CA ASP A 311 -0.01 -12.78 -18.01
C ASP A 311 0.33 -11.31 -17.70
N GLY A 312 1.24 -11.13 -16.74
CA GLY A 312 1.74 -9.81 -16.35
C GLY A 312 2.61 -9.15 -17.41
N ILE A 313 2.92 -9.82 -18.52
CA ILE A 313 3.70 -9.23 -19.62
C ILE A 313 2.79 -8.37 -20.50
N ASN A 314 1.61 -8.89 -20.84
CA ASN A 314 0.68 -8.20 -21.75
C ASN A 314 -0.41 -7.41 -21.03
N TYR A 315 -0.65 -7.70 -19.74
CA TYR A 315 -1.72 -7.11 -18.96
C TYR A 315 -1.22 -6.57 -17.62
N SER A 316 -1.86 -5.50 -17.16
CA SER A 316 -1.66 -4.91 -15.82
C SER A 316 -2.85 -5.17 -14.88
N GLU A 317 -3.99 -5.62 -15.43
CA GLU A 317 -5.22 -5.93 -14.69
C GLU A 317 -5.85 -7.21 -15.24
N ALA A 318 -6.75 -7.82 -14.46
CA ALA A 318 -7.37 -9.10 -14.77
C ALA A 318 -8.42 -9.01 -15.88
N TYR A 319 -9.17 -7.93 -15.93
CA TYR A 319 -10.32 -7.75 -16.80
C TYR A 319 -9.97 -7.01 -18.09
N SER A 320 -10.73 -7.26 -19.15
CA SER A 320 -10.54 -6.62 -20.45
C SER A 320 -11.05 -5.18 -20.52
N GLU A 321 -11.94 -4.82 -19.59
CA GLU A 321 -12.55 -3.50 -19.45
C GLU A 321 -12.39 -3.03 -18.00
N ALA A 322 -12.40 -1.70 -17.81
CA ALA A 322 -12.16 -1.12 -16.49
C ALA A 322 -13.32 -1.32 -15.52
N GLY A 323 -13.02 -1.29 -14.22
CA GLY A 323 -13.99 -1.47 -13.14
C GLY A 323 -14.42 -2.93 -12.97
N SER A 324 -13.50 -3.86 -13.26
CA SER A 324 -13.76 -5.30 -13.23
C SER A 324 -14.89 -5.75 -14.19
N GLU A 325 -15.02 -5.06 -15.33
CA GLU A 325 -16.01 -5.39 -16.36
C GLU A 325 -15.41 -6.22 -17.52
N GLY A 326 -16.25 -6.95 -18.24
CA GLY A 326 -15.84 -7.71 -19.43
C GLY A 326 -15.28 -9.10 -19.12
N GLU A 327 -14.35 -9.57 -19.94
CA GLU A 327 -13.77 -10.93 -19.84
C GLU A 327 -12.49 -10.91 -18.99
N LEU A 328 -12.26 -11.95 -18.18
CA LEU A 328 -10.96 -12.18 -17.56
C LEU A 328 -9.93 -12.56 -18.64
N VAL A 329 -8.99 -11.66 -18.90
CA VAL A 329 -7.96 -11.81 -19.95
C VAL A 329 -6.53 -11.74 -19.40
N GLY A 330 -6.32 -11.01 -18.30
CA GLY A 330 -5.00 -10.86 -17.67
C GLY A 330 -4.59 -12.06 -16.83
N GLN A 331 -5.54 -12.92 -16.47
CA GLN A 331 -5.31 -14.13 -15.69
C GLN A 331 -6.25 -15.26 -16.08
N SER A 332 -5.85 -16.48 -15.76
CA SER A 332 -6.65 -17.69 -15.97
C SER A 332 -6.37 -18.71 -14.87
N THR A 333 -7.41 -19.38 -14.38
CA THR A 333 -7.25 -20.60 -13.58
C THR A 333 -6.45 -21.64 -14.37
N ILE A 334 -5.55 -22.32 -13.68
CA ILE A 334 -4.84 -23.49 -14.19
C ILE A 334 -5.23 -24.76 -13.42
N SER A 335 -6.21 -24.67 -12.53
CA SER A 335 -6.85 -25.87 -11.99
C SER A 335 -7.70 -26.53 -13.07
N PHE A 336 -7.60 -27.85 -13.20
CA PHE A 336 -8.35 -28.58 -14.24
C PHE A 336 -9.81 -28.89 -13.86
N ASP A 337 -10.19 -28.68 -12.60
CA ASP A 337 -11.57 -28.72 -12.09
C ASP A 337 -11.81 -27.48 -11.21
N GLU A 338 -13.08 -27.23 -10.85
CA GLU A 338 -13.52 -26.02 -10.13
C GLU A 338 -12.97 -25.91 -8.71
N VAL A 339 -12.34 -24.77 -8.41
CA VAL A 339 -11.86 -24.39 -7.08
C VAL A 339 -12.56 -23.09 -6.64
N THR A 340 -13.08 -23.07 -5.42
CA THR A 340 -13.67 -21.87 -4.82
C THR A 340 -12.71 -21.18 -3.85
N THR A 341 -12.83 -19.85 -3.72
CA THR A 341 -11.93 -19.00 -2.90
C THR A 341 -12.65 -18.26 -1.78
N ASP A 342 -13.97 -18.37 -1.69
CA ASP A 342 -14.84 -17.65 -0.76
C ASP A 342 -15.21 -18.47 0.49
N GLY A 343 -14.59 -19.65 0.65
CA GLY A 343 -14.85 -20.58 1.76
C GLY A 343 -16.09 -21.47 1.57
N THR A 344 -16.75 -21.41 0.40
CA THR A 344 -17.80 -22.37 0.04
C THR A 344 -17.20 -23.73 -0.33
N LEU A 345 -18.06 -24.72 -0.64
CA LEU A 345 -17.58 -26.02 -1.12
C LEU A 345 -16.76 -25.83 -2.40
N SER A 346 -15.53 -26.34 -2.38
CA SER A 346 -14.63 -26.35 -3.52
C SER A 346 -14.55 -27.77 -4.10
N PRO A 347 -15.27 -28.15 -5.17
CA PRO A 347 -15.36 -29.54 -5.62
C PRO A 347 -14.01 -30.19 -5.93
N HIS A 348 -13.06 -29.43 -6.49
CA HIS A 348 -11.71 -29.92 -6.75
C HIS A 348 -10.82 -29.93 -5.49
N GLY A 349 -11.29 -29.42 -4.35
CA GLY A 349 -10.45 -29.15 -3.19
C GLY A 349 -9.76 -27.78 -3.29
N THR A 350 -8.77 -27.53 -2.44
CA THR A 350 -8.07 -26.23 -2.39
C THR A 350 -6.56 -26.44 -2.38
N PHE A 351 -5.82 -25.44 -2.86
CA PHE A 351 -4.36 -25.45 -2.89
C PHE A 351 -3.81 -24.44 -1.87
N ALA A 352 -2.91 -24.85 -0.98
CA ALA A 352 -2.24 -23.93 -0.05
C ALA A 352 -0.94 -23.33 -0.62
N ALA A 353 -0.28 -24.08 -1.52
CA ALA A 353 0.97 -23.65 -2.15
C ALA A 353 1.23 -24.44 -3.44
N ALA A 354 1.98 -23.83 -4.37
CA ALA A 354 2.44 -24.48 -5.59
C ALA A 354 3.86 -24.07 -5.98
N TRP A 355 4.61 -25.02 -6.57
CA TRP A 355 5.97 -24.82 -7.05
C TRP A 355 6.12 -25.43 -8.46
N PRO A 356 6.30 -24.61 -9.52
CA PRO A 356 6.38 -25.12 -10.90
C PRO A 356 7.68 -25.88 -11.13
N PHE A 357 7.65 -26.90 -12.00
CA PHE A 357 8.84 -27.61 -12.43
C PHE A 357 9.50 -26.89 -13.60
N TYR A 358 10.84 -26.90 -13.67
CA TYR A 358 11.64 -26.25 -14.70
C TYR A 358 12.24 -27.25 -15.70
N ASP A 359 11.49 -28.32 -15.98
CA ASP A 359 11.91 -29.43 -16.84
C ASP A 359 11.26 -29.41 -18.25
N GLY A 360 10.51 -28.35 -18.56
CA GLY A 360 9.79 -28.17 -19.82
C GLY A 360 8.44 -28.88 -19.87
N THR A 361 7.91 -29.33 -18.73
CA THR A 361 6.56 -29.87 -18.57
C THR A 361 5.64 -28.89 -17.85
N SER A 362 4.34 -29.18 -17.84
CA SER A 362 3.29 -28.49 -17.08
C SER A 362 3.17 -29.01 -15.63
N ARG A 363 4.20 -29.69 -15.13
CA ARG A 363 4.17 -30.28 -13.79
C ARG A 363 4.51 -29.26 -12.73
N MET A 364 3.94 -29.44 -11.55
CA MET A 364 4.22 -28.65 -10.37
C MET A 364 4.07 -29.52 -9.11
N LEU A 365 4.79 -29.13 -8.06
CA LEU A 365 4.58 -29.65 -6.72
C LEU A 365 3.50 -28.80 -6.07
N VAL A 366 2.45 -29.40 -5.54
CA VAL A 366 1.35 -28.68 -4.88
C VAL A 366 1.08 -29.23 -3.49
N SER A 367 0.77 -28.32 -2.58
CA SER A 367 0.05 -28.63 -1.36
C SER A 367 -1.44 -28.55 -1.64
N TRP A 368 -2.14 -29.67 -1.58
CA TRP A 368 -3.55 -29.78 -1.97
C TRP A 368 -4.36 -30.59 -0.95
N SER A 369 -5.55 -30.09 -0.62
CA SER A 369 -6.52 -30.75 0.24
C SER A 369 -7.77 -31.11 -0.55
N GLU A 370 -8.20 -32.37 -0.47
CA GLU A 370 -9.51 -32.79 -0.97
C GLU A 370 -10.62 -32.07 -0.20
N CYS A 371 -11.71 -31.70 -0.88
CA CYS A 371 -12.90 -31.19 -0.21
C CYS A 371 -13.61 -32.34 0.50
N ARG A 372 -13.79 -32.19 1.81
CA ARG A 372 -14.43 -33.19 2.68
C ARG A 372 -15.47 -32.53 3.57
N ILE A 373 -16.56 -33.24 3.83
CA ILE A 373 -17.63 -32.81 4.73
C ILE A 373 -17.83 -33.84 5.84
N VAL A 374 -18.29 -33.37 6.98
CA VAL A 374 -18.67 -34.20 8.13
C VAL A 374 -20.14 -34.58 7.99
N GLU A 375 -20.44 -35.87 7.94
CA GLU A 375 -21.83 -36.35 7.97
C GLU A 375 -22.44 -36.18 9.37
N GLU A 376 -23.50 -35.37 9.49
CA GLU A 376 -24.13 -35.03 10.78
C GLU A 376 -24.60 -36.27 11.58
N GLU A 377 -25.11 -37.30 10.90
CA GLU A 377 -25.66 -38.50 11.57
C GLU A 377 -24.59 -39.48 12.05
N THR A 378 -23.44 -39.54 11.36
CA THR A 378 -22.44 -40.60 11.54
C THR A 378 -21.10 -40.07 12.06
N GLU A 379 -20.89 -38.75 12.02
CA GLU A 379 -19.61 -38.06 12.23
C GLU A 379 -18.48 -38.60 11.33
N LEU A 380 -18.83 -39.24 10.20
CA LEU A 380 -17.86 -39.75 9.23
C LEU A 380 -17.49 -38.68 8.21
N LEU A 381 -16.22 -38.69 7.82
CA LEU A 381 -15.72 -37.87 6.73
C LEU A 381 -16.08 -38.51 5.39
N ARG A 382 -16.62 -37.71 4.48
CA ARG A 382 -16.80 -38.09 3.07
C ARG A 382 -16.34 -36.97 2.14
N PRO A 383 -15.94 -37.29 0.89
CA PRO A 383 -15.70 -36.27 -0.12
C PRO A 383 -16.93 -35.37 -0.32
N CYS A 384 -16.69 -34.10 -0.64
CA CYS A 384 -17.76 -33.17 -1.00
C CYS A 384 -18.57 -33.71 -2.19
N PRO A 385 -19.90 -33.57 -2.16
CA PRO A 385 -20.72 -33.95 -3.30
C PRO A 385 -20.47 -32.99 -4.47
N GLU A 386 -20.58 -33.49 -5.71
CA GLU A 386 -20.53 -32.63 -6.91
C GLU A 386 -21.69 -31.61 -6.96
N THR A 387 -22.79 -31.88 -6.26
CA THR A 387 -23.96 -31.00 -6.17
C THR A 387 -24.54 -31.05 -4.77
N LEU A 388 -24.82 -29.89 -4.17
CA LEU A 388 -25.60 -29.79 -2.94
C LEU A 388 -27.09 -29.64 -3.25
N ASP A 389 -27.93 -30.28 -2.43
CA ASP A 389 -29.37 -29.99 -2.41
C ASP A 389 -29.61 -28.62 -1.76
N GLU A 390 -30.59 -27.84 -2.23
CA GLU A 390 -30.89 -26.47 -1.74
C GLU A 390 -31.19 -26.38 -0.21
N GLU A 391 -31.48 -27.53 0.44
CA GLU A 391 -31.77 -27.63 1.87
C GLU A 391 -30.60 -28.20 2.71
N GLU A 392 -29.49 -28.62 2.08
CA GLU A 392 -28.32 -29.21 2.75
C GLU A 392 -27.29 -28.11 3.08
N GLU A 393 -27.05 -27.87 4.37
CA GLU A 393 -25.95 -27.03 4.86
C GLU A 393 -24.82 -27.94 5.38
N PRO A 394 -23.88 -28.37 4.51
CA PRO A 394 -22.83 -29.29 4.92
C PRO A 394 -21.81 -28.59 5.82
N VAL A 395 -21.35 -29.30 6.85
CA VAL A 395 -20.21 -28.86 7.67
C VAL A 395 -18.93 -29.33 6.99
N LEU A 396 -18.10 -28.39 6.55
CA LEU A 396 -16.76 -28.69 6.05
C LEU A 396 -15.92 -29.36 7.14
N ALA A 397 -15.20 -30.41 6.77
CA ALA A 397 -14.19 -31.00 7.63
C ALA A 397 -12.92 -30.15 7.63
N ASP A 398 -12.10 -30.33 8.67
CA ASP A 398 -10.76 -29.73 8.72
C ASP A 398 -9.96 -30.05 7.43
N PRO A 399 -9.17 -29.09 6.92
CA PRO A 399 -8.38 -29.31 5.72
C PRO A 399 -7.30 -30.38 5.95
N HIS A 400 -6.94 -31.10 4.90
CA HIS A 400 -5.98 -32.20 4.95
C HIS A 400 -5.04 -32.13 3.75
N TYR A 401 -4.19 -31.10 3.80
CA TYR A 401 -3.24 -30.80 2.74
C TYR A 401 -2.12 -31.85 2.68
N GLY A 402 -2.09 -32.62 1.59
CA GLY A 402 -0.98 -33.49 1.22
C GLY A 402 -0.08 -32.85 0.18
N LEU A 403 1.04 -33.50 -0.12
CA LEU A 403 1.95 -33.10 -1.18
C LEU A 403 1.70 -33.95 -2.44
N TRP A 404 1.54 -33.29 -3.59
CA TRP A 404 1.19 -33.94 -4.85
C TRP A 404 2.03 -33.41 -6.01
N ILE A 405 2.26 -34.27 -7.00
CA ILE A 405 2.69 -33.82 -8.33
C ILE A 405 1.42 -33.58 -9.13
N TYR A 406 1.22 -32.34 -9.57
CA TYR A 406 0.08 -31.88 -10.33
C TYR A 406 0.53 -31.53 -11.76
N ASP A 407 -0.23 -31.97 -12.75
CA ASP A 407 -0.02 -31.62 -14.16
C ASP A 407 -1.31 -30.99 -14.70
N TYR A 408 -1.27 -29.66 -14.86
CA TYR A 408 -2.45 -28.87 -15.21
C TYR A 408 -2.87 -29.02 -16.67
N GLU A 409 -1.94 -29.38 -17.58
CA GLU A 409 -2.31 -29.63 -18.99
C GLU A 409 -2.79 -31.07 -19.18
N ALA A 410 -2.18 -32.04 -18.49
CA ALA A 410 -2.60 -33.44 -18.58
C ALA A 410 -3.87 -33.75 -17.77
N GLY A 411 -4.23 -32.89 -16.81
CA GLY A 411 -5.36 -33.11 -15.91
C GLY A 411 -5.11 -34.24 -14.92
N THR A 412 -3.89 -34.33 -14.37
CA THR A 412 -3.50 -35.44 -13.48
C THR A 412 -2.88 -34.96 -12.18
N GLN A 413 -3.16 -35.69 -11.10
CA GLN A 413 -2.53 -35.50 -9.80
C GLN A 413 -2.02 -36.84 -9.24
N LEU A 414 -0.81 -36.85 -8.70
CA LEU A 414 -0.15 -38.03 -8.15
C LEU A 414 0.29 -37.77 -6.70
N PRO A 415 -0.16 -38.58 -5.72
CA PRO A 415 0.19 -38.35 -4.32
C PRO A 415 1.66 -38.65 -4.08
N LEU A 416 2.32 -37.76 -3.36
CA LEU A 416 3.73 -37.86 -2.99
C LEU A 416 3.91 -38.03 -1.49
N VAL A 417 3.17 -37.25 -0.70
CA VAL A 417 3.08 -37.36 0.75
C VAL A 417 1.62 -37.19 1.13
N VAL A 418 1.08 -38.13 1.89
CA VAL A 418 -0.26 -38.04 2.49
C VAL A 418 -0.07 -37.61 3.94
N ALA A 419 -0.73 -36.53 4.35
CA ALA A 419 -0.72 -36.08 5.74
C ALA A 419 -1.50 -37.05 6.64
N GLU A 420 -1.28 -36.98 7.96
CA GLU A 420 -2.17 -37.61 8.94
C GLU A 420 -3.32 -36.65 9.31
N GLU A 421 -4.42 -37.17 9.87
CA GLU A 421 -5.54 -36.34 10.28
C GLU A 421 -5.11 -35.39 11.42
N GLY A 422 -5.38 -34.09 11.27
CA GLY A 422 -4.87 -33.05 12.17
C GLY A 422 -3.52 -32.47 11.74
N GLU A 423 -2.89 -33.00 10.68
CA GLU A 423 -1.67 -32.47 10.08
C GLU A 423 -1.91 -31.84 8.70
N MET A 424 -0.98 -30.98 8.30
CA MET A 424 -0.93 -30.44 6.94
C MET A 424 0.51 -30.36 6.44
N ILE A 425 0.67 -30.52 5.13
CA ILE A 425 1.86 -30.06 4.40
C ILE A 425 1.57 -28.65 3.92
N SER A 426 2.15 -27.61 4.55
CA SER A 426 1.80 -26.22 4.21
C SER A 426 2.44 -25.73 2.90
N GLU A 427 3.61 -26.24 2.57
CA GLU A 427 4.32 -25.89 1.34
C GLU A 427 5.38 -26.92 0.96
N GLY A 428 5.79 -26.91 -0.31
CA GLY A 428 6.88 -27.76 -0.80
C GLY A 428 7.58 -27.14 -2.01
N VAL A 429 8.87 -27.46 -2.15
CA VAL A 429 9.76 -26.92 -3.18
C VAL A 429 10.59 -28.02 -3.83
N THR A 430 10.95 -27.82 -5.10
CA THR A 430 11.94 -28.66 -5.78
C THR A 430 13.32 -28.03 -5.67
N LEU A 431 14.34 -28.89 -5.48
CA LEU A 431 15.74 -28.51 -5.56
C LEU A 431 16.31 -28.84 -6.96
N GLU A 432 15.53 -28.50 -7.98
CA GLU A 432 15.96 -28.69 -9.36
C GLU A 432 16.85 -27.51 -9.82
N PRO A 433 17.91 -27.76 -10.61
CA PRO A 433 18.64 -26.69 -11.25
C PRO A 433 17.75 -25.98 -12.28
N ARG A 434 17.68 -24.66 -12.19
CA ARG A 434 16.94 -23.78 -13.11
C ARG A 434 17.87 -22.71 -13.70
N THR A 435 17.34 -21.96 -14.66
CA THR A 435 18.04 -20.81 -15.23
C THR A 435 18.31 -19.78 -14.13
N GLU A 436 19.57 -19.38 -13.99
CA GLU A 436 19.94 -18.31 -13.08
C GLU A 436 19.35 -16.98 -13.58
N PRO A 437 18.66 -16.21 -12.71
CA PRO A 437 18.12 -14.92 -13.12
C PRO A 437 19.21 -13.94 -13.54
N THR A 438 18.84 -12.94 -14.33
CA THR A 438 19.78 -11.93 -14.81
C THR A 438 20.37 -11.14 -13.64
N TYR A 439 21.69 -11.05 -13.56
CA TYR A 439 22.34 -10.22 -12.55
C TYR A 439 22.18 -8.72 -12.86
N ILE A 440 21.61 -7.97 -11.93
CA ILE A 440 21.56 -6.51 -11.95
C ILE A 440 22.54 -5.97 -10.90
N PRO A 441 23.65 -5.32 -11.29
CA PRO A 441 24.60 -4.77 -10.34
C PRO A 441 24.06 -3.54 -9.64
N ASP A 442 24.44 -3.35 -8.37
CA ASP A 442 24.20 -2.11 -7.65
C ASP A 442 24.93 -0.94 -8.35
N PRO A 443 24.30 0.23 -8.46
CA PRO A 443 24.89 1.38 -9.15
C PRO A 443 26.09 1.94 -8.39
N ILE A 444 27.15 2.28 -9.12
CA ILE A 444 28.34 2.91 -8.56
C ILE A 444 28.18 4.43 -8.59
N ALA A 445 28.18 5.06 -7.40
CA ALA A 445 28.09 6.51 -7.27
C ALA A 445 29.22 7.24 -8.02
N GLY A 446 28.86 8.24 -8.82
CA GLY A 446 29.76 9.00 -9.70
C GLY A 446 30.14 8.28 -11.01
N VAL A 447 29.61 7.07 -11.24
CA VAL A 447 29.79 6.32 -12.49
C VAL A 447 28.44 6.05 -13.15
N ASP A 448 27.55 5.36 -12.43
CA ASP A 448 26.22 4.95 -12.92
C ASP A 448 25.13 5.92 -12.49
N VAL A 449 25.26 6.50 -11.29
CA VAL A 449 24.37 7.52 -10.73
C VAL A 449 25.17 8.74 -10.28
N ASP A 450 24.51 9.89 -10.16
CA ASP A 450 25.16 11.13 -9.72
C ASP A 450 25.65 11.00 -8.27
N GLY A 451 26.96 11.16 -8.07
CA GLY A 451 27.59 11.03 -6.75
C GLY A 451 27.22 12.14 -5.78
N ASP A 452 26.88 13.34 -6.28
CA ASP A 452 26.47 14.47 -5.45
C ASP A 452 25.06 14.21 -4.90
N LEU A 453 24.14 13.67 -5.72
CA LEU A 453 22.80 13.26 -5.27
C LEU A 453 22.85 12.13 -4.24
N VAL A 454 23.74 11.15 -4.42
CA VAL A 454 23.97 10.08 -3.44
C VAL A 454 24.49 10.66 -2.12
N GLN A 455 25.46 11.58 -2.17
CA GLN A 455 26.01 12.24 -0.97
C GLN A 455 24.95 13.07 -0.24
N GLU A 456 24.07 13.73 -0.98
CA GLU A 456 22.95 14.51 -0.45
C GLU A 456 21.77 13.64 0.04
N SER A 457 21.78 12.33 -0.23
CA SER A 457 20.67 11.40 0.07
C SER A 457 19.35 11.81 -0.57
N VAL A 458 19.39 12.15 -1.86
CA VAL A 458 18.22 12.59 -2.63
C VAL A 458 18.10 11.85 -3.97
N GLY A 459 16.89 11.74 -4.47
CA GLY A 459 16.58 11.35 -5.86
C GLY A 459 15.96 12.53 -6.63
N ILE A 460 15.75 12.35 -7.93
CA ILE A 460 15.06 13.31 -8.80
C ILE A 460 13.68 12.78 -9.18
N LEU A 461 12.64 13.54 -8.87
CA LEU A 461 11.32 13.36 -9.46
C LEU A 461 11.21 14.24 -10.71
N ASP A 462 10.99 13.62 -11.88
CA ASP A 462 10.86 14.28 -13.18
C ASP A 462 9.48 13.95 -13.79
N ILE A 463 8.60 14.95 -13.88
CA ILE A 463 7.25 14.84 -14.45
C ILE A 463 7.23 15.63 -15.75
N ARG A 464 6.89 14.97 -16.88
CA ARG A 464 6.89 15.64 -18.19
C ARG A 464 5.83 16.73 -18.28
N SER A 465 4.61 16.47 -17.81
CA SER A 465 3.63 17.52 -17.56
C SER A 465 2.56 17.06 -16.56
N VAL A 466 2.23 17.90 -15.58
CA VAL A 466 1.09 17.66 -14.67
C VAL A 466 -0.28 17.79 -15.35
N TYR A 467 -0.32 18.19 -16.63
CA TYR A 467 -1.53 18.28 -17.44
C TYR A 467 -1.67 17.12 -18.43
N ASP A 468 -0.71 16.20 -18.40
CA ASP A 468 -0.79 14.93 -19.11
C ASP A 468 -1.50 13.94 -18.16
N PHE A 469 -2.76 13.60 -18.44
CA PHE A 469 -3.50 12.58 -17.68
C PHE A 469 -3.64 11.34 -18.54
N ASP A 470 -2.90 10.29 -18.19
CA ASP A 470 -2.87 9.02 -18.93
C ASP A 470 -2.69 9.20 -20.45
N GLY A 471 -1.73 10.06 -20.85
CA GLY A 471 -1.43 10.33 -22.26
C GLY A 471 -2.36 11.35 -22.93
N GLU A 472 -3.30 11.95 -22.18
CA GLU A 472 -4.21 13.00 -22.68
C GLU A 472 -3.83 14.39 -22.16
N ASP A 473 -3.77 15.37 -23.06
CA ASP A 473 -3.61 16.79 -22.70
C ASP A 473 -4.97 17.38 -22.27
N ILE A 474 -5.13 17.59 -20.96
CA ILE A 474 -6.38 18.09 -20.39
C ILE A 474 -6.48 19.63 -20.34
N ALA A 475 -5.41 20.36 -20.65
CA ALA A 475 -5.33 21.80 -20.40
C ALA A 475 -4.81 22.65 -21.57
N GLY A 476 -4.37 22.03 -22.67
CA GLY A 476 -3.75 22.70 -23.80
C GLY A 476 -2.29 23.08 -23.52
N ILE A 477 -1.43 22.10 -23.27
CA ILE A 477 -0.04 22.29 -22.80
C ILE A 477 0.74 23.26 -23.69
N GLU A 478 0.65 23.14 -25.02
CA GLU A 478 1.36 24.04 -25.95
C GLU A 478 0.93 25.50 -25.77
N THR A 479 -0.34 25.75 -25.46
CA THR A 479 -0.87 27.11 -25.23
C THR A 479 -0.46 27.65 -23.87
N LEU A 480 -0.41 26.80 -22.84
CA LEU A 480 0.07 27.17 -21.51
C LEU A 480 1.58 27.46 -21.50
N ALA A 481 2.34 26.73 -22.32
CA ALA A 481 3.79 26.88 -22.46
C ALA A 481 4.20 28.19 -23.15
N ASP A 482 3.34 28.78 -23.99
CA ASP A 482 3.62 30.02 -24.73
C ASP A 482 3.23 31.27 -23.89
N PRO A 483 4.20 32.05 -23.38
CA PRO A 483 3.88 33.22 -22.55
C PRO A 483 3.10 34.30 -23.30
N SER A 484 3.13 34.35 -24.63
CA SER A 484 2.34 35.31 -25.41
C SER A 484 0.85 34.96 -25.46
N ALA A 485 0.52 33.68 -25.28
CA ALA A 485 -0.84 33.16 -25.29
C ALA A 485 -1.42 33.08 -23.86
N THR A 486 -0.60 32.70 -22.89
CA THR A 486 -1.02 32.48 -21.50
C THR A 486 -0.10 33.22 -20.53
N SER A 487 -0.67 34.07 -19.67
CA SER A 487 0.06 34.67 -18.55
C SER A 487 0.20 33.70 -17.39
N ALA A 488 1.20 33.89 -16.52
CA ALA A 488 1.40 33.01 -15.38
C ALA A 488 0.13 32.90 -14.51
N GLY A 489 -0.58 34.02 -14.29
CA GLY A 489 -1.81 34.06 -13.50
C GLY A 489 -3.01 33.29 -14.10
N GLU A 490 -2.96 32.94 -15.39
CA GLU A 490 -3.98 32.14 -16.07
C GLU A 490 -3.69 30.64 -15.99
N ARG A 491 -2.49 30.23 -15.57
CA ARG A 491 -2.12 28.81 -15.40
C ARG A 491 -2.75 28.22 -14.13
N PRO A 492 -3.50 27.10 -14.23
CA PRO A 492 -4.10 26.46 -13.06
C PRO A 492 -3.08 25.91 -12.04
N ALA A 493 -2.14 25.08 -12.50
CA ALA A 493 -1.12 24.45 -11.69
C ALA A 493 0.09 25.38 -11.55
N ARG A 494 0.49 25.67 -10.31
CA ARG A 494 1.55 26.64 -10.03
C ARG A 494 2.71 26.03 -9.27
N PHE A 495 2.43 25.12 -8.34
CA PHE A 495 3.45 24.46 -7.55
C PHE A 495 3.14 22.98 -7.36
N LEU A 496 4.19 22.17 -7.24
CA LEU A 496 4.10 20.81 -6.76
C LEU A 496 4.46 20.81 -5.28
N ARG A 497 3.56 20.33 -4.43
CA ARG A 497 3.77 20.08 -3.00
C ARG A 497 4.26 18.65 -2.81
N ILE A 498 5.35 18.47 -2.06
CA ILE A 498 5.83 17.15 -1.64
C ILE A 498 5.44 16.91 -0.18
N ILE A 499 4.82 15.76 0.07
CA ILE A 499 4.28 15.35 1.36
C ILE A 499 4.97 14.06 1.79
N LYS A 500 5.25 13.92 3.08
CA LYS A 500 5.81 12.72 3.69
C LYS A 500 4.80 12.11 4.67
N ALA A 501 4.71 10.79 4.71
CA ALA A 501 3.98 10.06 5.74
C ALA A 501 4.67 10.17 7.09
N VAL A 502 3.91 10.30 8.17
CA VAL A 502 4.44 10.26 9.53
C VAL A 502 4.27 8.87 10.11
N ALA A 503 5.39 8.23 10.40
CA ALA A 503 5.43 6.94 11.09
C ALA A 503 4.77 7.04 12.47
N ILE A 504 3.95 6.04 12.80
CA ILE A 504 3.29 5.90 14.09
C ILE A 504 4.04 4.83 14.90
N PRO A 505 4.46 5.12 16.14
CA PRO A 505 5.05 4.12 17.04
C PRO A 505 4.00 3.17 17.60
N ASP A 506 4.44 2.06 18.19
CA ASP A 506 3.62 1.25 19.09
C ASP A 506 3.33 1.97 20.42
N ASP A 507 2.36 1.43 21.16
CA ASP A 507 1.90 1.98 22.44
C ASP A 507 2.97 1.86 23.55
N ASP A 508 3.93 0.95 23.43
CA ASP A 508 5.05 0.82 24.38
C ASP A 508 6.01 2.02 24.28
N ILE A 509 6.17 2.58 23.08
CA ILE A 509 6.95 3.79 22.83
C ILE A 509 6.12 5.05 23.11
N LEU A 510 4.88 5.12 22.62
CA LEU A 510 3.98 6.25 22.86
C LEU A 510 2.50 5.88 22.66
N ASP A 511 1.79 5.75 23.77
CA ASP A 511 0.33 5.69 23.84
C ASP A 511 -0.31 7.09 23.79
N PHE A 512 -1.24 7.31 22.86
CA PHE A 512 -1.98 8.58 22.70
C PHE A 512 -3.39 8.37 22.15
N ASP A 513 -4.36 9.15 22.62
CA ASP A 513 -5.77 9.00 22.21
C ASP A 513 -5.97 9.22 20.70
N GLY A 514 -6.80 8.37 20.09
CA GLY A 514 -7.11 8.40 18.65
C GLY A 514 -7.73 9.72 18.15
N SER A 515 -8.27 10.57 19.04
CA SER A 515 -8.69 11.94 18.72
C SER A 515 -7.55 12.81 18.22
N ALA A 516 -6.29 12.46 18.49
CA ALA A 516 -5.13 13.18 17.98
C ALA A 516 -5.05 13.17 16.45
N PHE A 517 -5.53 12.10 15.80
CA PHE A 517 -5.66 12.07 14.35
C PHE A 517 -6.72 13.07 13.86
N GLY A 518 -7.75 13.37 14.64
CA GLY A 518 -8.82 14.28 14.25
C GLY A 518 -9.95 13.59 13.49
N ARG A 519 -10.59 14.29 12.55
CA ARG A 519 -11.80 13.84 11.84
C ARG A 519 -11.59 12.56 11.02
N ASN A 520 -10.41 12.35 10.46
CA ASN A 520 -10.14 11.21 9.57
C ASN A 520 -8.84 10.49 9.92
N ARG A 521 -8.93 9.49 10.81
CA ARG A 521 -7.79 8.63 11.19
C ARG A 521 -7.13 7.95 9.98
N ARG A 522 -7.93 7.53 8.99
CA ARG A 522 -7.42 6.81 7.79
C ARG A 522 -6.47 7.63 6.93
N GLN A 523 -6.52 8.96 6.99
CA GLN A 523 -5.60 9.82 6.23
C GLN A 523 -4.16 9.82 6.78
N GLY A 524 -3.97 9.34 8.02
CA GLY A 524 -2.69 9.33 8.72
C GLY A 524 -2.21 10.75 9.06
N MET A 525 -1.11 10.84 9.81
CA MET A 525 -0.41 12.11 10.06
C MET A 525 0.55 12.41 8.91
N ARG A 526 0.67 13.68 8.50
CA ARG A 526 1.45 14.07 7.32
C ARG A 526 2.27 15.34 7.53
N GLU A 527 3.43 15.38 6.89
CA GLU A 527 4.33 16.55 6.89
C GLU A 527 4.54 17.08 5.48
N ILE A 528 4.64 18.40 5.33
CA ILE A 528 4.97 19.01 4.03
C ILE A 528 6.48 19.23 3.98
N LEU A 529 7.16 18.56 3.04
CA LEU A 529 8.61 18.69 2.83
C LEU A 529 8.97 19.95 2.04
N GLY A 530 8.00 20.52 1.33
CA GLY A 530 8.13 21.80 0.63
C GLY A 530 7.51 21.76 -0.76
N TYR A 531 7.91 22.75 -1.55
CA TYR A 531 7.33 23.08 -2.84
C TYR A 531 8.38 23.29 -3.91
N THR A 532 7.99 23.04 -5.16
CA THR A 532 8.73 23.47 -6.33
C THR A 532 7.79 24.12 -7.36
N PRO A 533 8.21 25.18 -8.08
CA PRO A 533 7.39 25.77 -9.13
C PRO A 533 7.17 24.82 -10.31
N ILE A 534 5.92 24.73 -10.76
CA ILE A 534 5.54 24.04 -11.99
C ILE A 534 5.82 24.98 -13.19
N GLN A 535 6.55 24.48 -14.18
CA GLN A 535 6.93 25.26 -15.35
C GLN A 535 5.73 25.51 -16.29
N PRO A 536 5.79 26.48 -17.22
CA PRO A 536 4.65 26.83 -18.07
C PRO A 536 4.04 25.67 -18.87
N ASP A 537 4.85 24.71 -19.31
CA ASP A 537 4.39 23.48 -19.98
C ASP A 537 3.87 22.39 -19.00
N GLY A 538 3.73 22.71 -17.71
CA GLY A 538 3.32 21.77 -16.67
C GLY A 538 4.44 20.87 -16.16
N SER A 539 5.67 20.96 -16.68
CA SER A 539 6.76 20.08 -16.27
C SER A 539 7.32 20.41 -14.88
N VAL A 540 7.82 19.37 -14.21
CA VAL A 540 8.48 19.46 -12.90
C VAL A 540 9.73 18.60 -12.91
N ARG A 541 10.83 19.13 -12.38
CA ARG A 541 12.05 18.36 -12.12
C ARG A 541 12.67 18.84 -10.82
N VAL A 542 12.72 17.97 -9.80
CA VAL A 542 13.04 18.39 -8.43
C VAL A 542 13.74 17.30 -7.63
N LYS A 543 14.69 17.71 -6.77
CA LYS A 543 15.31 16.86 -5.75
C LYS A 543 14.31 16.57 -4.64
N VAL A 544 14.11 15.29 -4.33
CA VAL A 544 13.30 14.82 -3.20
C VAL A 544 14.14 13.90 -2.30
N PRO A 545 13.87 13.85 -0.98
CA PRO A 545 14.59 12.95 -0.08
C PRO A 545 14.47 11.50 -0.53
N ALA A 546 15.59 10.79 -0.53
CA ALA A 546 15.60 9.36 -0.80
C ALA A 546 15.22 8.57 0.46
N ASP A 547 14.81 7.31 0.27
CA ASP A 547 14.49 6.36 1.34
C ASP A 547 13.30 6.78 2.23
N VAL A 548 12.38 7.57 1.67
CA VAL A 548 11.22 8.13 2.37
C VAL A 548 9.94 7.83 1.58
N PRO A 549 8.82 7.47 2.24
CA PRO A 549 7.50 7.41 1.60
C PRO A 549 6.99 8.82 1.29
N LEU A 550 6.77 9.09 0.00
CA LEU A 550 6.39 10.41 -0.51
C LEU A 550 5.05 10.36 -1.24
N ALA A 551 4.27 11.42 -1.07
CA ALA A 551 3.09 11.74 -1.86
C ALA A 551 3.24 13.13 -2.48
N ILE A 552 2.48 13.39 -3.55
CA ILE A 552 2.52 14.66 -4.27
C ILE A 552 1.13 15.29 -4.35
N SER A 553 1.09 16.62 -4.35
CA SER A 553 -0.13 17.40 -4.62
C SER A 553 0.18 18.55 -5.57
N VAL A 554 -0.58 18.65 -6.66
CA VAL A 554 -0.53 19.82 -7.55
C VAL A 554 -1.40 20.92 -6.95
N VAL A 555 -0.82 22.11 -6.77
CA VAL A 555 -1.50 23.24 -6.12
C VAL A 555 -1.50 24.51 -6.97
N ASP A 556 -2.50 25.35 -6.74
CA ASP A 556 -2.65 26.66 -7.38
C ASP A 556 -1.72 27.73 -6.79
N ALA A 557 -1.89 28.99 -7.22
CA ALA A 557 -1.10 30.14 -6.76
C ALA A 557 -1.28 30.45 -5.26
N GLU A 558 -2.35 29.96 -4.64
CA GLU A 558 -2.76 30.20 -3.27
C GLU A 558 -2.41 29.02 -2.35
N GLY A 559 -1.87 27.94 -2.93
CA GLY A 559 -1.50 26.72 -2.22
C GLY A 559 -2.66 25.75 -2.01
N LYS A 560 -3.76 25.87 -2.77
CA LYS A 560 -4.88 24.92 -2.71
C LYS A 560 -4.66 23.80 -3.72
N ARG A 561 -4.90 22.55 -3.30
CA ARG A 561 -4.84 21.38 -4.15
C ARG A 561 -5.92 21.47 -5.25
N ILE A 562 -5.52 21.21 -6.50
CA ILE A 562 -6.41 21.34 -7.68
C ILE A 562 -6.76 20.00 -8.34
N PHE A 563 -6.05 18.93 -8.00
CA PHE A 563 -6.34 17.56 -8.45
C PHE A 563 -6.59 16.65 -7.24
N GLU A 564 -6.98 15.41 -7.52
CA GLU A 564 -7.10 14.38 -6.49
C GLU A 564 -5.77 14.15 -5.76
N GLN A 565 -5.87 13.66 -4.53
CA GLN A 565 -4.70 13.38 -3.71
C GLN A 565 -3.99 12.13 -4.21
N HIS A 566 -2.66 12.19 -4.31
CA HIS A 566 -1.86 10.99 -4.55
C HIS A 566 -1.81 10.14 -3.27
N ASN A 567 -2.66 9.11 -3.19
CA ASN A 567 -2.78 8.20 -2.04
C ASN A 567 -1.98 6.91 -2.21
N ASN A 568 -0.82 6.99 -2.87
CA ASN A 568 0.16 5.91 -2.96
C ASN A 568 1.53 6.44 -2.52
N TRP A 569 2.31 5.62 -1.80
CA TRP A 569 3.63 6.00 -1.30
C TRP A 569 4.70 5.75 -2.36
N LEU A 570 5.15 6.82 -3.00
CA LEU A 570 6.35 6.80 -3.85
C LEU A 570 7.59 6.67 -2.98
N GLN A 571 8.64 6.06 -3.54
CA GLN A 571 9.98 6.08 -2.96
C GLN A 571 11.01 6.29 -4.06
N LEU A 572 12.13 6.91 -3.70
CA LEU A 572 13.31 7.00 -4.55
C LEU A 572 14.55 6.60 -3.75
N ARG A 573 15.53 6.01 -4.42
CA ARG A 573 16.87 5.75 -3.86
C ARG A 573 17.81 6.93 -4.09
N PRO A 574 18.89 7.05 -3.30
CA PRO A 574 19.87 8.11 -3.51
C PRO A 574 20.46 8.04 -4.93
N GLY A 575 20.41 9.16 -5.66
CA GLY A 575 20.86 9.27 -7.05
C GLY A 575 19.90 8.73 -8.11
N GLU A 576 18.74 8.18 -7.72
CA GLU A 576 17.71 7.72 -8.66
C GLU A 576 17.04 8.89 -9.38
N VAL A 577 16.68 8.68 -10.65
CA VAL A 577 15.79 9.59 -11.39
C VAL A 577 14.50 8.82 -11.70
N ARG A 578 13.39 9.24 -11.09
CA ARG A 578 12.06 8.69 -11.35
C ARG A 578 11.34 9.59 -12.35
N ASN A 579 11.01 9.04 -13.51
CA ASN A 579 10.30 9.75 -14.57
C ASN A 579 8.81 9.38 -14.55
N CYS A 580 7.95 10.38 -14.71
CA CYS A 580 6.52 10.22 -14.93
C CYS A 580 6.13 11.00 -16.19
N ASN A 581 5.33 10.41 -17.08
CA ASN A 581 4.77 11.16 -18.21
C ASN A 581 3.78 12.23 -17.70
N GLY A 582 2.94 11.88 -16.73
CA GLY A 582 2.04 12.84 -16.10
C GLY A 582 1.34 12.30 -14.87
N CYS A 583 0.06 12.66 -14.72
CA CYS A 583 -0.82 12.27 -13.63
C CYS A 583 -1.84 11.22 -14.10
N HIS A 584 -2.60 10.67 -13.15
CA HIS A 584 -3.67 9.70 -13.37
C HIS A 584 -4.76 9.93 -12.31
N THR A 585 -5.92 9.29 -12.47
CA THR A 585 -7.00 9.26 -11.46
C THR A 585 -6.99 7.93 -10.71
N SER A 586 -7.65 7.86 -9.55
CA SER A 586 -7.73 6.62 -8.75
C SER A 586 -8.43 5.46 -9.47
N GLU A 587 -9.23 5.77 -10.48
CA GLU A 587 -10.02 4.82 -11.28
C GLU A 587 -9.31 4.41 -12.59
N SER A 588 -8.12 4.96 -12.85
CA SER A 588 -7.38 4.66 -14.07
C SER A 588 -6.67 3.31 -13.97
N GLU A 589 -7.01 2.41 -14.88
CA GLU A 589 -6.34 1.11 -15.04
C GLU A 589 -5.16 1.15 -16.04
N VAL A 590 -4.83 2.34 -16.54
CA VAL A 590 -3.60 2.51 -17.34
C VAL A 590 -2.40 2.24 -16.44
N ALA A 591 -1.49 1.39 -16.91
CA ALA A 591 -0.32 1.03 -16.15
C ALA A 591 0.55 2.28 -15.85
N HIS A 592 0.48 2.75 -14.60
CA HIS A 592 1.24 3.91 -14.16
C HIS A 592 2.56 3.51 -13.52
N GLY A 593 3.65 4.20 -13.89
CA GLY A 593 4.98 3.93 -13.36
C GLY A 593 5.61 2.62 -13.83
N ARG A 594 5.03 2.01 -14.87
CA ARG A 594 5.50 0.80 -15.54
C ARG A 594 5.95 1.13 -16.97
N VAL A 595 7.25 1.32 -17.15
CA VAL A 595 7.87 1.87 -18.38
C VAL A 595 7.58 1.04 -19.64
N ASP A 596 7.35 -0.26 -19.53
CA ASP A 596 7.05 -1.13 -20.68
C ASP A 596 5.57 -1.10 -21.11
N MET A 597 4.68 -0.51 -20.31
CA MET A 597 3.25 -0.41 -20.57
C MET A 597 2.69 1.01 -20.47
N GLU A 598 3.54 2.01 -20.22
CA GLU A 598 3.10 3.41 -20.14
C GLU A 598 2.62 3.92 -21.49
N LEU A 599 1.62 4.79 -21.46
CA LEU A 599 1.18 5.53 -22.64
C LEU A 599 2.22 6.59 -23.02
N GLU A 600 2.31 6.87 -24.31
CA GLU A 600 3.11 7.99 -24.82
C GLU A 600 2.65 9.30 -24.18
N SER A 601 3.62 10.11 -23.74
CA SER A 601 3.29 11.41 -23.15
C SER A 601 2.59 12.33 -24.16
N SER A 602 1.56 13.04 -23.70
CA SER A 602 0.90 14.08 -24.50
C SER A 602 1.80 15.28 -24.77
N TRP A 603 2.89 15.45 -24.01
CA TRP A 603 3.87 16.51 -24.18
C TRP A 603 5.23 15.99 -24.65
N ALA A 604 5.52 16.18 -25.93
CA ALA A 604 6.80 15.80 -26.53
C ALA A 604 7.99 16.71 -26.12
N GLY A 605 7.75 17.83 -25.43
CA GLY A 605 8.78 18.82 -25.10
C GLY A 605 9.17 19.69 -26.29
N ALA A 606 10.37 20.27 -26.25
CA ALA A 606 10.83 21.22 -27.25
C ALA A 606 10.88 20.58 -28.66
N PRO A 607 10.33 21.24 -29.70
CA PRO A 607 10.21 20.63 -31.03
C PRO A 607 11.53 20.61 -31.81
N THR A 608 12.52 21.40 -31.41
CA THR A 608 13.81 21.52 -32.11
C THR A 608 14.94 21.88 -31.14
N SER A 609 16.15 21.42 -31.44
CA SER A 609 17.37 21.76 -30.69
C SER A 609 17.87 23.19 -30.89
N ALA A 610 18.57 23.69 -29.87
CA ALA A 610 19.24 24.99 -29.83
C ALA A 610 18.33 26.19 -30.14
N ALA A 611 17.06 26.11 -29.72
CA ALA A 611 16.05 27.15 -29.88
C ALA A 611 15.29 27.37 -28.57
N PRO A 612 14.84 28.60 -28.26
CA PRO A 612 13.92 28.81 -27.16
C PRO A 612 12.54 28.22 -27.49
N PHE A 613 11.76 27.94 -26.45
CA PHE A 613 10.33 27.70 -26.60
C PHE A 613 9.64 28.94 -27.20
N ALA A 614 8.41 28.77 -27.71
CA ALA A 614 7.68 29.85 -28.35
C ALA A 614 7.52 31.06 -27.40
N ASN A 615 8.00 32.22 -27.85
CA ASN A 615 7.90 33.50 -27.13
C ASN A 615 8.54 33.53 -25.73
N THR A 616 9.47 32.61 -25.45
CA THR A 616 10.24 32.62 -24.21
C THR A 616 11.58 33.37 -24.34
N GLU A 617 12.21 33.67 -23.21
CA GLU A 617 13.51 34.32 -23.08
C GLU A 617 14.53 33.73 -24.08
N PRO A 618 15.05 34.52 -25.03
CA PRO A 618 15.92 34.01 -26.10
C PRO A 618 17.22 33.32 -25.63
N ALA A 619 17.64 33.53 -24.38
CA ALA A 619 18.79 32.85 -23.79
C ALA A 619 18.50 31.41 -23.33
N LEU A 620 17.23 31.04 -23.12
CA LEU A 620 16.81 29.71 -22.67
C LEU A 620 16.68 28.77 -23.86
N LEU A 621 17.81 28.25 -24.35
CA LEU A 621 17.86 27.38 -25.53
C LEU A 621 17.65 25.90 -25.15
N ALA A 622 16.51 25.36 -25.57
CA ALA A 622 16.12 23.97 -25.36
C ALA A 622 16.81 23.00 -26.34
N GLU A 623 16.97 21.75 -25.92
CA GLU A 623 17.28 20.63 -26.83
C GLU A 623 15.99 19.89 -27.21
N MET A 624 15.95 19.30 -28.42
CA MET A 624 14.75 18.59 -28.89
C MET A 624 14.32 17.51 -27.89
N GLY A 625 13.03 17.48 -27.53
CA GLY A 625 12.45 16.53 -26.57
C GLY A 625 12.47 16.98 -25.11
N GLU A 626 13.25 18.02 -24.78
CA GLU A 626 13.43 18.55 -23.43
C GLU A 626 12.17 19.28 -22.96
N THR A 627 11.74 19.06 -21.73
CA THR A 627 10.69 19.87 -21.09
C THR A 627 11.26 21.18 -20.54
N MET A 628 10.41 22.15 -20.21
CA MET A 628 10.86 23.40 -19.61
C MET A 628 11.60 23.19 -18.27
N ALA A 629 11.18 22.23 -17.44
CA ALA A 629 11.86 21.90 -16.20
C ALA A 629 13.23 21.24 -16.44
N GLN A 630 13.33 20.33 -17.41
CA GLN A 630 14.61 19.71 -17.80
C GLN A 630 15.59 20.75 -18.34
N LEU A 631 15.12 21.71 -19.14
CA LEU A 631 15.92 22.84 -19.62
C LEU A 631 16.50 23.66 -18.47
N LEU A 632 15.68 24.00 -17.47
CA LEU A 632 16.16 24.74 -16.31
C LEU A 632 17.18 23.93 -15.50
N ALA A 633 16.92 22.65 -15.27
CA ALA A 633 17.85 21.77 -14.56
C ALA A 633 19.20 21.72 -15.26
N ARG A 634 19.22 21.62 -16.59
CA ARG A 634 20.46 21.62 -17.39
C ARG A 634 21.21 22.94 -17.34
N LEU A 635 20.53 24.09 -17.28
CA LEU A 635 21.16 25.41 -17.33
C LEU A 635 21.58 25.93 -15.95
N VAL A 636 20.80 25.62 -14.91
CA VAL A 636 20.93 26.23 -13.57
C VAL A 636 21.28 25.19 -12.50
N GLY A 637 20.98 23.91 -12.73
CA GLY A 637 21.11 22.82 -11.77
C GLY A 637 19.75 22.32 -11.28
N GLU A 638 19.76 21.15 -10.63
CA GLU A 638 18.54 20.51 -10.13
C GLU A 638 17.83 21.36 -9.06
N ALA A 639 16.51 21.54 -9.20
CA ALA A 639 15.73 22.33 -8.26
C ALA A 639 15.64 21.64 -6.90
N GLY A 640 15.81 22.38 -5.82
CA GLY A 640 15.49 21.91 -4.47
C GLY A 640 14.07 22.31 -4.05
N LEU A 641 13.61 21.75 -2.94
CA LEU A 641 12.35 22.15 -2.31
C LEU A 641 12.51 23.48 -1.57
N ASN A 642 11.41 24.25 -1.51
CA ASN A 642 11.29 25.48 -0.75
C ASN A 642 10.10 25.38 0.23
N GLY A 643 10.24 25.95 1.43
CA GLY A 643 9.13 26.02 2.39
C GLY A 643 8.03 26.99 1.98
N ASP A 644 8.37 27.99 1.17
CA ASP A 644 7.48 29.03 0.70
C ASP A 644 7.05 28.83 -0.75
N LEU A 645 5.86 29.36 -1.09
CA LEU A 645 5.38 29.40 -2.46
C LEU A 645 6.01 30.61 -3.16
N GLN A 646 7.12 30.36 -3.86
CA GLN A 646 7.91 31.38 -4.55
C GLN A 646 7.92 31.16 -6.06
N PHE A 647 7.41 32.14 -6.81
CA PHE A 647 7.43 32.13 -8.27
C PHE A 647 8.06 33.43 -8.79
N SER A 648 8.90 33.30 -9.81
CA SER A 648 9.38 34.42 -10.62
C SER A 648 9.28 34.08 -12.10
N ASP A 649 8.91 35.07 -12.92
CA ASP A 649 8.79 34.88 -14.36
C ASP A 649 10.15 34.95 -15.05
N ILE A 650 10.76 33.79 -15.22
CA ILE A 650 12.01 33.62 -15.97
C ILE A 650 11.78 33.32 -17.45
N TRP A 651 10.55 32.99 -17.84
CA TRP A 651 10.23 32.46 -19.16
C TRP A 651 9.86 33.53 -20.17
N THR A 652 9.09 34.55 -19.80
CA THR A 652 8.57 35.52 -20.76
C THR A 652 9.67 36.36 -21.40
N ASP A 653 9.72 36.42 -22.74
CA ASP A 653 10.55 37.39 -23.46
C ASP A 653 10.01 38.81 -23.25
N PRO A 654 10.78 39.73 -22.61
CA PRO A 654 10.35 41.11 -22.41
C PRO A 654 10.12 41.90 -23.71
N ALA A 655 10.63 41.41 -24.85
CA ALA A 655 10.34 41.97 -26.17
C ALA A 655 8.95 41.58 -26.70
N VAL A 656 8.37 40.48 -26.23
CA VAL A 656 7.02 40.03 -26.59
C VAL A 656 5.97 40.67 -25.69
N ARG A 657 6.16 40.59 -24.36
CA ARG A 657 5.32 41.27 -23.37
C ARG A 657 6.07 41.50 -22.05
N ALA A 658 5.49 42.27 -21.13
CA ALA A 658 6.04 42.41 -19.79
C ALA A 658 5.99 41.08 -19.02
N LYS A 659 7.03 40.81 -18.23
CA LYS A 659 7.09 39.68 -17.31
C LYS A 659 5.96 39.74 -16.29
N ASP A 660 5.45 38.57 -15.91
CA ASP A 660 4.42 38.43 -14.88
C ASP A 660 4.94 38.84 -13.50
N ALA A 661 4.00 39.17 -12.61
CA ALA A 661 4.33 39.48 -11.23
C ALA A 661 4.80 38.23 -10.47
N ASP A 662 5.81 38.44 -9.62
CA ASP A 662 6.29 37.41 -8.71
C ASP A 662 5.20 37.02 -7.69
N ILE A 663 5.23 35.76 -7.26
CA ILE A 663 4.43 35.28 -6.12
C ILE A 663 5.41 34.98 -4.99
N SER A 664 5.06 35.46 -3.79
CA SER A 664 5.76 35.12 -2.56
C SER A 664 4.72 35.01 -1.46
N LEU A 665 4.33 33.79 -1.11
CA LEU A 665 3.53 33.52 0.08
C LEU A 665 4.44 32.85 1.10
N ALA A 666 4.87 33.58 2.13
CA ALA A 666 5.86 33.10 3.08
C ALA A 666 5.26 32.85 4.47
N TYR A 667 5.76 31.82 5.18
CA TYR A 667 5.38 31.65 6.59
C TYR A 667 5.91 32.77 7.49
N ALA A 668 6.96 33.47 7.07
CA ALA A 668 7.47 34.63 7.77
C ALA A 668 6.47 35.81 7.83
N ASP A 669 5.45 35.79 6.96
CA ASP A 669 4.38 36.80 6.95
C ASP A 669 3.24 36.48 7.94
N LEU A 670 3.26 35.31 8.59
CA LEU A 670 2.28 34.96 9.62
C LEU A 670 2.45 35.85 10.86
N LEU A 671 1.32 36.27 11.41
CA LEU A 671 1.26 36.96 12.71
C LEU A 671 1.11 35.99 13.89
N THR A 672 0.82 34.72 13.59
CA THR A 672 0.79 33.59 14.52
C THR A 672 2.07 32.74 14.37
N SER A 673 2.22 31.71 15.19
CA SER A 673 3.38 30.81 15.11
C SER A 673 3.43 30.10 13.75
N PRO A 674 4.58 30.07 13.06
CA PRO A 674 4.73 29.32 11.82
C PRO A 674 4.77 27.81 12.08
N PRO A 675 4.34 26.96 11.13
CA PRO A 675 4.32 25.50 11.27
C PRO A 675 5.70 24.85 11.05
N THR A 676 6.78 25.63 11.10
CA THR A 676 8.13 25.16 10.81
C THR A 676 9.12 25.83 11.77
N PRO A 677 10.26 25.19 12.11
CA PRO A 677 11.28 25.82 12.93
C PRO A 677 11.76 27.16 12.34
N LEU A 678 12.04 28.15 13.19
CA LEU A 678 12.43 29.49 12.75
C LEU A 678 13.68 29.50 11.83
N THR A 679 14.58 28.52 11.98
CA THR A 679 15.75 28.36 11.11
C THR A 679 15.40 27.99 9.67
N CYS A 680 14.25 27.34 9.46
CA CYS A 680 13.78 26.94 8.14
C CYS A 680 13.09 28.08 7.37
N LEU A 681 12.67 29.16 8.06
CA LEU A 681 12.07 30.33 7.38
C LEU A 681 13.05 31.04 6.44
N ASP A 682 14.33 31.11 6.82
CA ASP A 682 15.37 31.78 6.02
C ASP A 682 16.28 30.80 5.28
N ASN A 683 16.32 29.53 5.67
CA ASN A 683 17.26 28.53 5.13
C ASN A 683 16.64 27.13 5.07
N TRP A 684 15.77 26.92 4.07
CA TRP A 684 15.18 25.62 3.79
C TRP A 684 16.24 24.60 3.34
N ASN A 685 16.22 23.41 3.92
CA ASN A 685 17.14 22.32 3.60
C ASN A 685 16.46 20.95 3.82
N GLY A 686 17.16 19.85 3.58
CA GLY A 686 16.57 18.50 3.65
C GLY A 686 16.01 18.10 5.03
N GLY A 687 16.45 18.77 6.11
CA GLY A 687 15.88 18.61 7.45
C GLY A 687 14.82 19.66 7.79
N CYS A 688 14.19 20.30 6.81
CA CYS A 688 13.06 21.20 7.03
C CYS A 688 11.76 20.56 6.58
N ARG A 689 10.71 20.75 7.39
CA ARG A 689 9.33 20.39 7.07
C ARG A 689 8.38 21.37 7.73
N SER A 690 7.16 21.45 7.19
CA SER A 690 6.02 22.07 7.86
C SER A 690 5.16 21.00 8.51
N VAL A 691 4.90 21.17 9.80
CA VAL A 691 4.06 20.27 10.63
C VAL A 691 2.93 21.11 11.22
N ILE A 692 1.70 20.85 10.78
CA ILE A 692 0.56 21.71 11.10
C ILE A 692 -0.38 21.02 12.11
N HIS A 693 -0.25 21.36 13.38
CA HIS A 693 -1.24 21.06 14.43
C HIS A 693 -2.35 22.10 14.47
N TYR A 694 -3.60 21.67 14.68
CA TYR A 694 -4.74 22.57 14.73
C TYR A 694 -4.65 23.57 15.89
N GLU A 695 -4.42 23.08 17.11
CA GLU A 695 -4.34 23.90 18.33
C GLU A 695 -3.21 24.94 18.23
N GLN A 696 -2.05 24.54 17.73
CA GLN A 696 -0.87 25.40 17.71
C GLN A 696 -0.88 26.42 16.56
N HIS A 697 -1.46 26.08 15.42
CA HIS A 697 -1.27 26.86 14.18
C HIS A 697 -2.57 27.42 13.60
N ILE A 698 -3.70 26.72 13.74
CA ILE A 698 -4.97 27.14 13.15
C ILE A 698 -5.84 27.91 14.15
N GLN A 699 -6.06 27.37 15.36
CA GLN A 699 -6.83 28.06 16.40
C GLN A 699 -6.36 29.50 16.66
N PRO A 700 -5.05 29.81 16.76
CA PRO A 700 -4.58 31.16 17.03
C PRO A 700 -4.95 32.18 15.95
N ILE A 701 -5.25 31.76 14.72
CA ILE A 701 -5.70 32.65 13.64
C ILE A 701 -7.05 33.28 14.00
N TRP A 702 -7.93 32.51 14.67
CA TRP A 702 -9.27 32.93 15.07
C TRP A 702 -9.25 33.91 16.26
N GLU A 703 -8.24 33.76 17.12
CA GLU A 703 -8.07 34.54 18.35
C GLU A 703 -7.20 35.78 18.16
N LEU A 704 -6.45 35.85 17.06
CA LEU A 704 -5.57 36.97 16.77
C LEU A 704 -6.36 38.28 16.76
N SER A 705 -5.91 39.25 17.55
CA SER A 705 -6.57 40.55 17.64
C SER A 705 -6.45 41.33 16.33
N ARG A 706 -7.59 41.68 15.73
CA ARG A 706 -7.68 42.47 14.50
C ARG A 706 -8.42 43.78 14.72
N GLN A 707 -8.12 44.41 15.86
CA GLN A 707 -8.67 45.72 16.20
C GLN A 707 -8.02 46.81 15.34
N VAL A 708 -8.86 47.56 14.63
CA VAL A 708 -8.44 48.80 13.98
C VAL A 708 -8.67 49.92 14.97
N MET A 709 -7.63 50.69 15.27
CA MET A 709 -7.70 51.83 16.20
C MET A 709 -7.54 53.16 15.47
N ASP A 710 -8.16 54.21 15.98
CA ASP A 710 -7.90 55.58 15.53
C ASP A 710 -6.57 56.12 16.09
N ASN A 711 -6.19 57.33 15.67
CA ASN A 711 -4.96 58.00 16.13
C ASN A 711 -4.95 58.30 17.64
N ALA A 712 -6.09 58.19 18.33
CA ALA A 712 -6.22 58.38 19.77
C ALA A 712 -6.17 57.04 20.55
N GLY A 713 -6.01 55.91 19.86
CA GLY A 713 -6.00 54.57 20.47
C GLY A 713 -7.40 54.01 20.75
N THR A 714 -8.45 54.59 20.17
CA THR A 714 -9.83 54.10 20.31
C THR A 714 -10.09 53.05 19.24
N VAL A 715 -10.61 51.88 19.63
CA VAL A 715 -11.02 50.83 18.67
C VAL A 715 -12.19 51.35 17.83
N ILE A 716 -12.00 51.41 16.52
CA ILE A 716 -13.00 51.83 15.53
C ILE A 716 -13.69 50.64 14.85
N SER A 717 -13.01 49.50 14.77
CA SER A 717 -13.60 48.21 14.37
C SER A 717 -12.80 47.08 14.99
N ASP A 718 -13.45 45.95 15.25
CA ASP A 718 -12.81 44.74 15.74
C ASP A 718 -13.17 43.58 14.82
N ASN A 719 -12.20 43.17 13.99
CA ASN A 719 -12.35 42.09 13.03
C ASN A 719 -11.82 40.75 13.58
N THR A 720 -11.56 40.66 14.89
CA THR A 720 -11.14 39.41 15.54
C THR A 720 -12.25 38.37 15.37
N CYS A 721 -11.95 37.17 14.87
CA CYS A 721 -12.99 36.22 14.47
C CYS A 721 -13.92 35.86 15.65
N ILE A 722 -13.33 35.54 16.80
CA ILE A 722 -14.09 35.22 18.03
C ILE A 722 -14.89 36.41 18.60
N ALA A 723 -14.66 37.65 18.14
CA ALA A 723 -15.49 38.78 18.55
C ALA A 723 -16.91 38.70 17.97
N CYS A 724 -17.13 37.94 16.89
CA CYS A 724 -18.44 37.64 16.31
C CYS A 724 -18.82 36.14 16.39
N HIS A 725 -17.83 35.26 16.28
CA HIS A 725 -17.97 33.80 16.26
C HIS A 725 -17.70 33.20 17.65
N SER A 726 -18.50 33.62 18.64
CA SER A 726 -18.43 33.14 20.01
C SER A 726 -19.81 33.18 20.67
N PRO A 727 -20.15 32.23 21.56
CA PRO A 727 -21.44 32.14 22.22
C PRO A 727 -21.62 33.20 23.31
N VAL A 728 -20.58 33.99 23.58
CA VAL A 728 -20.62 35.13 24.51
C VAL A 728 -20.18 36.40 23.79
N ASP A 729 -20.82 37.52 24.14
CA ASP A 729 -20.39 38.84 23.69
C ASP A 729 -19.31 39.45 24.60
N ALA A 730 -18.79 40.62 24.23
CA ALA A 730 -17.76 41.33 25.00
C ALA A 730 -18.21 41.74 26.42
N ALA A 731 -19.51 41.75 26.72
CA ALA A 731 -20.05 42.00 28.05
C ALA A 731 -20.29 40.71 28.86
N GLY A 732 -19.99 39.54 28.28
CA GLY A 732 -20.20 38.22 28.88
C GLY A 732 -21.63 37.72 28.80
N ALA A 733 -22.49 38.34 27.98
CA ALA A 733 -23.86 37.87 27.77
C ALA A 733 -23.90 36.78 26.69
N THR A 734 -24.67 35.72 26.93
CA THR A 734 -24.91 34.65 25.96
C THR A 734 -25.56 35.22 24.69
N ARG A 735 -25.05 34.82 23.53
CA ARG A 735 -25.60 35.13 22.21
C ARG A 735 -25.48 33.92 21.29
N VAL A 736 -26.27 33.89 20.23
CA VAL A 736 -26.03 32.97 19.11
C VAL A 736 -24.80 33.47 18.34
N PRO A 737 -23.76 32.65 18.13
CA PRO A 737 -22.62 33.03 17.30
C PRO A 737 -23.07 33.46 15.90
N ALA A 738 -22.37 34.44 15.30
CA ALA A 738 -22.69 34.90 13.96
C ALA A 738 -22.62 33.73 12.97
N ALA A 739 -23.61 33.64 12.07
CA ALA A 739 -23.76 32.55 11.11
C ALA A 739 -23.84 31.13 11.72
N GLN A 740 -24.18 31.00 13.02
CA GLN A 740 -24.20 29.71 13.74
C GLN A 740 -22.82 29.05 13.86
N LEU A 741 -21.73 29.82 13.73
CA LEU A 741 -20.36 29.30 13.77
C LEU A 741 -19.65 29.77 15.05
N ASP A 742 -19.23 28.82 15.88
CA ASP A 742 -18.40 29.05 17.07
C ASP A 742 -16.93 28.73 16.78
N LEU A 743 -16.05 29.73 16.85
CA LEU A 743 -14.61 29.58 16.59
C LEU A 743 -13.77 29.62 17.86
N THR A 744 -14.38 29.42 19.03
CA THR A 744 -13.67 29.42 20.30
C THR A 744 -12.86 28.14 20.55
N ALA A 745 -11.82 28.27 21.38
CA ALA A 745 -11.00 27.15 21.86
C ALA A 745 -11.62 26.42 23.08
N SER A 746 -12.94 26.49 23.29
CA SER A 746 -13.58 25.65 24.31
C SER A 746 -13.54 24.18 23.89
N ALA A 747 -13.63 23.26 24.85
CA ALA A 747 -13.82 21.85 24.54
C ALA A 747 -15.12 21.64 23.74
N SER A 748 -15.03 20.89 22.64
CA SER A 748 -16.19 20.57 21.80
C SER A 748 -17.12 19.59 22.52
N THR A 749 -18.41 19.69 22.22
CA THR A 749 -19.40 18.70 22.67
C THR A 749 -19.39 17.43 21.82
N VAL A 750 -18.72 17.47 20.64
CA VAL A 750 -18.56 16.31 19.75
C VAL A 750 -17.47 15.38 20.29
N ASN A 751 -16.33 15.95 20.69
CA ASN A 751 -15.22 15.29 21.32
C ASN A 751 -14.52 16.33 22.22
N ASP A 752 -14.39 16.06 23.52
CA ASP A 752 -13.87 17.03 24.48
C ASP A 752 -12.35 17.23 24.39
N ALA A 753 -11.63 16.35 23.67
CA ALA A 753 -10.24 16.52 23.29
C ALA A 753 -10.05 17.56 22.15
N TRP A 754 -11.11 17.90 21.42
CA TRP A 754 -11.06 18.88 20.33
C TRP A 754 -11.58 20.24 20.77
N PHE A 755 -11.04 21.30 20.17
CA PHE A 755 -11.68 22.61 20.25
C PHE A 755 -13.00 22.66 19.49
N THR A 756 -13.96 23.44 20.01
CA THR A 756 -15.27 23.70 19.38
C THR A 756 -15.08 24.16 17.94
N SER A 757 -14.16 25.08 17.70
CA SER A 757 -13.82 25.57 16.35
C SER A 757 -13.42 24.48 15.36
N TYR A 758 -12.69 23.44 15.80
CA TYR A 758 -12.27 22.33 14.94
C TYR A 758 -13.49 21.56 14.44
N ALA A 759 -14.35 21.17 15.39
CA ALA A 759 -15.56 20.42 15.11
C ALA A 759 -16.54 21.23 14.23
N GLU A 760 -16.74 22.51 14.55
CA GLU A 760 -17.65 23.41 13.83
C GLU A 760 -17.21 23.69 12.38
N LEU A 761 -15.89 23.73 12.12
CA LEU A 761 -15.39 23.96 10.76
C LEU A 761 -15.53 22.73 9.87
N LEU A 762 -15.42 21.53 10.45
CA LEU A 762 -15.27 20.26 9.73
C LEU A 762 -16.51 19.37 9.77
N ALA A 763 -17.51 19.67 10.60
CA ALA A 763 -18.73 18.86 10.73
C ALA A 763 -19.99 19.73 10.65
N ASP A 764 -21.11 19.07 10.35
CA ASP A 764 -22.42 19.71 10.40
C ASP A 764 -22.78 20.05 11.85
N SER A 765 -23.16 21.31 12.08
CA SER A 765 -23.45 21.82 13.42
C SER A 765 -24.92 22.18 13.62
N PRO A 766 -25.48 22.05 14.83
CA PRO A 766 -26.86 22.39 15.10
C PRO A 766 -27.08 23.91 14.99
N VAL A 767 -28.18 24.31 14.35
CA VAL A 767 -28.68 25.69 14.42
C VAL A 767 -29.19 25.95 15.84
N LEU A 768 -28.66 26.98 16.49
CA LEU A 768 -28.99 27.34 17.86
C LEU A 768 -29.98 28.51 17.93
N ASP A 769 -30.89 28.42 18.89
CA ASP A 769 -31.78 29.50 19.33
C ASP A 769 -31.44 29.91 20.76
N LEU A 770 -31.51 31.22 21.04
CA LEU A 770 -31.37 31.74 22.39
C LEU A 770 -32.73 31.75 23.09
N VAL A 771 -32.95 30.80 24.00
CA VAL A 771 -34.18 30.64 24.78
C VAL A 771 -33.85 30.84 26.25
N ASP A 772 -34.45 31.86 26.88
CA ASP A 772 -34.24 32.20 28.30
C ASP A 772 -32.75 32.35 28.71
N GLY A 773 -31.90 32.79 27.79
CA GLY A 773 -30.47 32.99 28.02
C GLY A 773 -29.60 31.75 27.83
N ILE A 774 -30.18 30.63 27.38
CA ILE A 774 -29.50 29.36 27.08
C ILE A 774 -29.57 29.09 25.58
N LEU A 775 -28.46 28.66 24.98
CA LEU A 775 -28.44 28.19 23.60
C LEU A 775 -29.04 26.79 23.53
N THR A 776 -30.12 26.65 22.77
CA THR A 776 -30.82 25.38 22.58
C THR A 776 -30.85 25.03 21.09
N PRO A 777 -30.58 23.77 20.69
CA PRO A 777 -30.74 23.34 19.31
C PRO A 777 -32.16 23.58 18.79
N ARG A 778 -32.26 24.17 17.60
CA ARG A 778 -33.53 24.37 16.91
C ARG A 778 -34.01 23.02 16.37
N LEU A 779 -35.23 22.65 16.75
CA LEU A 779 -35.89 21.44 16.28
C LEU A 779 -36.90 21.78 15.19
N ARG A 780 -37.02 20.91 14.18
CA ARG A 780 -38.13 20.90 13.21
C ARG A 780 -38.76 19.51 13.15
N GLN A 781 -40.01 19.44 12.73
CA GLN A 781 -40.63 18.15 12.47
C GLN A 781 -39.97 17.47 11.28
N GLU A 782 -39.65 16.19 11.40
CA GLU A 782 -39.12 15.37 10.32
C GLU A 782 -40.15 15.20 9.21
N ILE A 783 -39.66 15.10 7.96
CA ILE A 783 -40.49 14.84 6.78
C ILE A 783 -39.98 13.62 6.04
N ASP A 784 -40.90 12.79 5.53
CA ASP A 784 -40.56 11.64 4.70
C ASP A 784 -40.09 12.06 3.29
N ASN A 785 -39.68 11.09 2.47
CA ASN A 785 -39.25 11.30 1.08
C ASN A 785 -40.35 11.87 0.16
N GLN A 786 -41.59 11.95 0.63
CA GLN A 786 -42.73 12.52 -0.09
C GLN A 786 -43.12 13.90 0.47
N GLY A 787 -42.39 14.39 1.48
CA GLY A 787 -42.61 15.67 2.14
C GLY A 787 -43.71 15.67 3.20
N ASN A 788 -44.18 14.50 3.65
CA ASN A 788 -45.19 14.41 4.71
C ASN A 788 -44.54 14.41 6.10
N PRO A 789 -45.17 15.03 7.11
CA PRO A 789 -44.64 15.03 8.47
C PRO A 789 -44.60 13.62 9.08
N VAL A 790 -43.49 13.28 9.73
CA VAL A 790 -43.29 12.00 10.43
C VAL A 790 -43.75 12.11 11.88
N PHE A 791 -44.31 11.02 12.40
CA PHE A 791 -44.85 10.89 13.75
C PHE A 791 -44.38 9.58 14.38
N GLU A 792 -44.26 9.54 15.70
CA GLU A 792 -43.82 8.35 16.43
C GLU A 792 -44.85 7.22 16.30
N THR A 793 -44.37 5.98 16.16
CA THR A 793 -45.21 4.78 16.05
C THR A 793 -44.85 3.73 17.10
N ASP A 794 -45.82 2.90 17.49
CA ASP A 794 -45.60 1.68 18.27
C ASP A 794 -44.96 0.56 17.42
N GLU A 795 -44.64 -0.58 18.06
CA GLU A 795 -44.03 -1.76 17.42
C GLU A 795 -44.92 -2.34 16.30
N GLU A 796 -46.23 -2.08 16.33
CA GLU A 796 -47.20 -2.50 15.31
C GLU A 796 -47.46 -1.44 14.24
N GLY A 797 -46.74 -0.31 14.27
CA GLY A 797 -46.82 0.77 13.27
C GLY A 797 -48.01 1.73 13.45
N ASN A 798 -48.69 1.74 14.60
CA ASN A 798 -49.74 2.71 14.92
C ASN A 798 -49.15 3.98 15.53
N LEU A 799 -49.75 5.13 15.25
CA LEU A 799 -49.31 6.43 15.78
C LEU A 799 -49.41 6.48 17.32
N LEU A 800 -48.33 6.86 17.98
CA LEU A 800 -48.33 7.25 19.38
C LEU A 800 -49.00 8.62 19.51
N LEU A 801 -49.95 8.72 20.45
CA LEU A 801 -50.74 9.92 20.68
C LEU A 801 -50.37 10.57 22.01
N ASP A 802 -50.34 11.89 22.04
CA ASP A 802 -50.09 12.68 23.23
C ASP A 802 -51.30 12.67 24.21
N VAL A 803 -51.19 13.42 25.31
CA VAL A 803 -52.24 13.52 26.34
C VAL A 803 -53.55 14.13 25.85
N ASN A 804 -53.55 14.78 24.68
CA ASN A 804 -54.71 15.38 24.03
C ASN A 804 -55.29 14.49 22.91
N GLY A 805 -54.61 13.39 22.57
CA GLY A 805 -55.00 12.46 21.52
C GLY A 805 -54.46 12.85 20.13
N ASP A 806 -53.49 13.76 20.06
CA ASP A 806 -52.84 14.17 18.81
C ASP A 806 -51.57 13.33 18.58
N PRO A 807 -51.23 12.93 17.33
CA PRO A 807 -50.01 12.20 17.04
C PRO A 807 -48.74 12.96 17.46
N ILE A 808 -47.79 12.25 18.08
CA ILE A 808 -46.53 12.83 18.56
C ILE A 808 -45.57 13.01 17.38
N PRO A 809 -45.15 14.25 17.05
CA PRO A 809 -44.26 14.50 15.92
C PRO A 809 -42.84 14.01 16.22
N VAL A 810 -42.19 13.37 15.24
CA VAL A 810 -40.75 13.11 15.32
C VAL A 810 -40.01 14.42 15.03
N MET A 811 -39.18 14.84 15.98
CA MET A 811 -38.44 16.10 15.90
C MET A 811 -36.97 15.81 15.59
N VAL A 812 -36.43 16.49 14.59
CA VAL A 812 -35.02 16.43 14.20
C VAL A 812 -34.36 17.78 14.36
N VAL A 813 -33.06 17.78 14.65
CA VAL A 813 -32.26 18.99 14.78
C VAL A 813 -32.09 19.63 13.41
N VAL A 814 -32.26 20.94 13.32
CA VAL A 814 -31.91 21.72 12.13
C VAL A 814 -30.41 21.96 12.18
N SER A 815 -29.67 21.55 11.15
CA SER A 815 -28.21 21.72 11.09
C SER A 815 -27.78 22.68 9.98
N THR A 816 -26.62 23.30 10.16
CA THR A 816 -25.82 23.93 9.11
C THR A 816 -24.79 22.95 8.58
N SER A 817 -24.43 23.09 7.31
CA SER A 817 -23.36 22.29 6.70
C SER A 817 -21.98 22.77 7.13
N ALA A 818 -21.01 21.86 7.21
CA ALA A 818 -19.60 22.18 7.42
C ALA A 818 -19.09 23.24 6.42
N LEU A 819 -18.23 24.16 6.89
CA LEU A 819 -17.66 25.21 6.04
C LEU A 819 -16.43 24.75 5.25
N LEU A 820 -15.66 23.85 5.83
CA LEU A 820 -14.52 23.19 5.19
C LEU A 820 -14.97 21.83 4.65
N ALA A 821 -14.80 21.65 3.35
CA ALA A 821 -15.02 20.41 2.64
C ALA A 821 -13.81 19.46 2.81
N GLU A 822 -13.68 18.44 1.96
CA GLU A 822 -12.48 17.58 1.97
C GLU A 822 -11.25 18.30 1.43
N THR A 823 -11.43 19.29 0.54
CA THR A 823 -10.35 20.08 -0.06
C THR A 823 -10.55 21.57 0.16
N ALA A 824 -9.44 22.32 0.15
CA ALA A 824 -9.50 23.77 0.25
C ALA A 824 -10.19 24.43 -0.95
N LEU A 825 -10.11 23.83 -2.14
CA LEU A 825 -10.71 24.36 -3.36
C LEU A 825 -12.24 24.28 -3.34
N GLU A 826 -12.81 23.20 -2.81
CA GLU A 826 -14.26 22.96 -2.74
C GLU A 826 -14.92 23.60 -1.52
N SER A 827 -14.11 24.07 -0.57
CA SER A 827 -14.58 24.65 0.68
C SER A 827 -15.28 25.99 0.49
N SER A 828 -16.46 26.13 1.09
CA SER A 828 -17.23 27.38 1.09
C SER A 828 -16.60 28.49 1.95
N PHE A 829 -15.64 28.13 2.80
CA PHE A 829 -14.87 29.02 3.67
C PHE A 829 -14.04 30.08 2.90
N PHE A 830 -13.21 29.67 1.93
CA PHE A 830 -12.25 30.57 1.29
C PHE A 830 -12.89 31.72 0.48
N PRO A 831 -13.98 31.50 -0.29
CA PRO A 831 -14.66 32.56 -1.02
C PRO A 831 -15.13 33.75 -0.15
N VAL A 832 -15.33 33.53 1.16
CA VAL A 832 -15.77 34.58 2.09
C VAL A 832 -14.69 35.66 2.31
N PHE A 833 -13.42 35.29 2.15
CA PHE A 833 -12.25 36.18 2.29
C PHE A 833 -11.77 36.79 0.96
N SER A 834 -12.28 36.28 -0.16
CA SER A 834 -11.99 36.80 -1.49
C SER A 834 -12.55 38.22 -1.68
N SER A 835 -12.07 38.93 -2.71
CA SER A 835 -12.57 40.27 -3.04
C SER A 835 -14.09 40.27 -3.27
N GLY A 836 -14.81 41.07 -2.49
CA GLY A 836 -16.29 41.15 -2.52
C GLY A 836 -16.99 40.20 -1.53
N GLY A 837 -16.26 39.31 -0.87
CA GLY A 837 -16.75 38.48 0.23
C GLY A 837 -16.99 39.27 1.52
N ALA A 838 -17.75 38.69 2.45
CA ALA A 838 -18.14 39.33 3.70
C ALA A 838 -16.95 39.63 4.64
N HIS A 839 -15.86 38.89 4.51
CA HIS A 839 -14.64 39.03 5.30
C HIS A 839 -13.42 39.41 4.44
N ALA A 840 -13.66 40.07 3.29
CA ALA A 840 -12.60 40.44 2.36
C ALA A 840 -11.46 41.20 3.05
N GLY A 841 -10.25 40.63 3.02
CA GLY A 841 -9.04 41.20 3.62
C GLY A 841 -8.93 41.08 5.15
N TYR A 842 -9.75 40.26 5.80
CA TYR A 842 -9.66 40.06 7.25
C TYR A 842 -8.53 39.08 7.64
N LEU A 843 -8.31 38.06 6.81
CA LEU A 843 -7.16 37.16 6.90
C LEU A 843 -6.12 37.53 5.84
N GLN A 844 -4.85 37.40 6.21
CA GLN A 844 -3.72 37.57 5.31
C GLN A 844 -3.59 36.36 4.38
N PRO A 845 -2.98 36.52 3.19
CA PRO A 845 -2.72 35.41 2.27
C PRO A 845 -1.95 34.24 2.92
N ALA A 846 -0.97 34.51 3.80
CA ALA A 846 -0.24 33.47 4.51
C ALA A 846 -1.12 32.67 5.50
N GLU A 847 -2.08 33.33 6.15
CA GLU A 847 -3.05 32.67 7.04
C GLU A 847 -4.00 31.77 6.25
N LEU A 848 -4.51 32.25 5.10
CA LEU A 848 -5.34 31.45 4.20
C LEU A 848 -4.58 30.26 3.61
N ARG A 849 -3.32 30.46 3.22
CA ARG A 849 -2.43 29.38 2.78
C ARG A 849 -2.29 28.30 3.85
N LEU A 850 -2.03 28.68 5.10
CA LEU A 850 -1.86 27.74 6.21
C LEU A 850 -3.12 26.90 6.47
N VAL A 851 -4.30 27.52 6.41
CA VAL A 851 -5.59 26.80 6.54
C VAL A 851 -5.80 25.84 5.37
N ALA A 852 -5.47 26.25 4.14
CA ALA A 852 -5.58 25.40 2.96
C ALA A 852 -4.61 24.20 3.02
N GLU A 853 -3.36 24.44 3.42
CA GLU A 853 -2.36 23.38 3.62
C GLU A 853 -2.80 22.35 4.64
N TRP A 854 -3.27 22.80 5.80
CA TRP A 854 -3.78 21.93 6.86
C TRP A 854 -4.95 21.07 6.39
N LEU A 855 -5.89 21.67 5.66
CA LEU A 855 -7.06 20.95 5.14
C LEU A 855 -6.65 19.92 4.07
N ASP A 856 -5.84 20.33 3.09
CA ASP A 856 -5.45 19.50 1.95
C ASP A 856 -4.55 18.30 2.31
N ILE A 857 -3.97 18.27 3.52
CA ILE A 857 -3.22 17.12 4.04
C ILE A 857 -4.04 16.24 4.99
N GLY A 858 -5.34 16.49 5.14
CA GLY A 858 -6.27 15.64 5.89
C GLY A 858 -6.94 16.31 7.10
N ALA A 859 -6.63 17.58 7.40
CA ALA A 859 -7.18 18.32 8.54
C ALA A 859 -6.96 17.64 9.91
N GLN A 860 -5.84 16.95 10.08
CA GLN A 860 -5.54 16.26 11.34
C GLN A 860 -5.45 17.23 12.51
N TYR A 861 -5.81 16.76 13.70
CA TYR A 861 -5.72 17.58 14.91
C TYR A 861 -4.24 17.77 15.30
N TYR A 862 -3.46 16.69 15.27
CA TYR A 862 -2.00 16.67 15.29
C TYR A 862 -1.42 15.96 14.06
N ASN A 863 -0.30 16.46 13.53
CA ASN A 863 0.48 15.84 12.46
C ASN A 863 1.85 15.31 12.96
N ASP A 864 2.02 15.17 14.27
CA ASP A 864 3.18 14.57 14.92
C ASP A 864 2.67 13.84 16.17
N PRO A 865 2.83 12.52 16.28
CA PRO A 865 2.31 11.78 17.43
C PRO A 865 2.95 12.27 18.74
N PHE A 866 4.23 12.68 18.71
CA PHE A 866 4.93 13.19 19.91
C PHE A 866 4.49 14.60 20.35
N ALA A 867 3.66 15.28 19.55
CA ALA A 867 3.01 16.52 19.94
C ALA A 867 1.62 16.29 20.56
N ALA A 868 1.03 15.11 20.36
CA ALA A 868 -0.24 14.74 20.99
C ALA A 868 -0.04 14.54 22.51
N PRO A 869 -1.04 14.86 23.33
CA PRO A 869 -1.05 14.47 24.73
C PRO A 869 -0.99 12.94 24.85
N ALA A 870 -0.06 12.43 25.66
CA ALA A 870 -0.03 11.01 26.01
C ALA A 870 -1.19 10.67 26.97
N ASP A 871 -1.68 9.44 26.88
CA ASP A 871 -2.82 8.95 27.69
C ASP A 871 -2.44 8.48 29.11
#